data_AF-A0A1B7V6U3-F1
#
_entry.id   AF-A0A1B7V6U3-F1
#
_cell.length_a   1.000
_cell.length_b   1.000
_cell.length_c   1.000
_cell.angle_alpha   90.00
_cell.angle_beta   90.00
_cell.angle_gamma   90.00
#
_symmetry.space_group_name_H-M   'P 1'
#
loop_
_entity.id
_entity.type
_entity.pdbx_description
1 polymer ?
#
loop_
_entity_poly.entity_id
_entity_poly.type
_entity_poly.pdbx_seq_one_letter_code
_entity_poly.pdbx_strand_id
1 'polypeptide(L)'
;MKSFPFSLGKSKQNKFVSLATSAIAALALASGVNAANATSIKTLTAKELTSVSIPSHQTQQSVTQSVTGQIPYQAMGIEPLIIIPVIIIGGCFFFGGLVVIGEREVGIVVKKFTLSGKGLPPGRLIALNGEAGLQADTLAPGWHWGYWPWQYAVKKESVIVVPQGQIALIVAADGASNPPERILGKIVECDNFQDARKFLTKGGEKGRQIAFITAGSYRINTALFKVITAGNASKEGMRPEQLQIYEIAAEKVGIVTTLDGSPIAAGEIAGRAITGHNNFQNGQKFIDAGGQRGLQEQVLLSGSWNLNPWLVNIEQVPMTQIPIGYVGVVISFVGEEHEDVSGASFTHGNLVNQGHKGVWVEPLYPGKHPLNTKVMKVELVPTTNIVLNFTDRISGQHGYDTNLTALKLLSFDGFSFDLEIFQIIHIGASDAPKVISRLGSMQNVIDQVLRPIVGNYFRNSAQEYTILDFLIARSERQVEASEYVKSALRAYDVQAVDSLIGLITPPNELMHTLTDRKIAEEQRKTYEVQQMAQTQRQMLVRETAIADIQQDLVKSEQGVTIAELQANAQIQQATGEAEAIKLKAIAGAEGIRATGNAKAETYRTGVQAVGLQGYTAMQLMEIVGDHHVRIIPDIIVGGNNGSNNGLADGLLSMILWNQTNSKTHPESKIPTPPPLPNPIVPKPESTNQNS
;
A
#
# COMPACT_ATOMS: atom_id res chain seq x y z
N MET A 1 -29.01 28.12 -3.93
CA MET A 1 -29.54 29.47 -3.68
C MET A 1 -29.17 29.90 -2.27
N LYS A 2 -28.42 31.00 -2.16
CA LYS A 2 -28.17 31.91 -1.01
C LYS A 2 -27.60 31.29 0.28
N SER A 3 -26.53 31.78 0.93
CA SER A 3 -25.44 32.73 0.63
C SER A 3 -24.61 32.81 1.92
N PHE A 4 -23.30 32.61 1.83
CA PHE A 4 -22.33 33.07 2.83
C PHE A 4 -22.45 34.59 3.06
N PRO A 5 -21.96 35.09 4.21
CA PRO A 5 -20.82 35.98 4.05
C PRO A 5 -19.67 35.72 5.03
N PHE A 6 -18.50 35.87 4.43
CA PHE A 6 -17.16 36.02 4.97
C PHE A 6 -17.05 37.39 5.70
N SER A 7 -16.41 37.44 6.86
CA SER A 7 -16.03 38.70 7.52
C SER A 7 -14.58 38.65 7.98
N LEU A 8 -13.73 39.44 7.30
CA LEU A 8 -12.37 39.77 7.69
C LEU A 8 -12.36 40.54 9.02
N GLY A 9 -11.51 40.11 9.96
CA GLY A 9 -11.05 40.91 11.09
C GLY A 9 -9.53 41.08 11.04
N LYS A 10 -9.06 42.20 10.49
CA LYS A 10 -7.71 42.76 10.71
C LYS A 10 -7.71 43.57 12.02
N SER A 11 -6.51 43.79 12.60
CA SER A 11 -6.15 44.65 13.77
C SER A 11 -5.94 43.82 15.05
N LYS A 12 -4.82 43.87 15.79
CA LYS A 12 -3.82 44.95 15.99
C LYS A 12 -2.49 44.35 16.49
N GLN A 13 -1.38 44.88 15.97
CA GLN A 13 -0.03 44.72 16.48
C GLN A 13 0.12 45.37 17.86
N ASN A 14 0.94 44.79 18.74
CA ASN A 14 1.60 45.50 19.84
C ASN A 14 3.02 44.94 20.03
N LYS A 15 3.99 45.60 19.38
CA LYS A 15 5.42 45.61 19.72
C LYS A 15 5.92 47.03 19.46
N PHE A 16 6.17 47.82 20.50
CA PHE A 16 7.12 48.94 20.57
C PHE A 16 7.48 49.08 22.06
N VAL A 17 8.68 48.69 22.49
CA VAL A 17 9.95 49.45 22.46
C VAL A 17 9.88 50.68 23.37
N SER A 18 10.52 50.58 24.54
CA SER A 18 11.09 51.72 25.26
C SER A 18 12.60 51.52 25.33
N LEU A 19 13.34 52.31 24.56
CA LEU A 19 14.81 52.33 24.51
C LEU A 19 15.23 53.78 24.27
N ALA A 20 15.90 54.38 25.26
CA ALA A 20 16.77 55.57 25.22
C ALA A 20 16.89 56.08 26.68
N THR A 21 17.98 56.05 27.46
CA THR A 21 19.44 56.26 27.31
C THR A 21 19.86 57.37 28.28
N SER A 22 20.74 57.03 29.23
CA SER A 22 21.98 57.77 29.54
C SER A 22 22.86 56.82 30.39
N ALA A 23 23.94 56.21 29.88
CA ALA A 23 25.29 56.78 29.68
C ALA A 23 25.90 57.20 31.04
N ILE A 24 27.04 56.72 31.59
CA ILE A 24 28.33 56.18 31.10
C ILE A 24 28.97 55.47 32.33
N ALA A 25 29.22 54.16 32.32
CA ALA A 25 30.50 53.50 32.05
C ALA A 25 31.73 54.02 32.83
N ALA A 26 32.22 53.23 33.79
CA ALA A 26 33.63 52.85 33.89
C ALA A 26 33.81 51.70 34.89
N LEU A 27 34.16 50.53 34.35
CA LEU A 27 34.52 49.30 35.03
C LEU A 27 36.02 49.11 34.78
N ALA A 28 36.84 48.89 35.81
CA ALA A 28 38.11 48.18 35.64
C ALA A 28 38.65 47.63 36.97
N LEU A 29 38.86 46.32 36.93
CA LEU A 29 39.48 45.45 37.91
C LEU A 29 41.00 45.67 37.98
N ALA A 30 41.57 45.06 39.02
CA ALA A 30 42.87 44.38 39.05
C ALA A 30 44.05 45.11 39.74
N SER A 31 44.32 44.63 40.96
CA SER A 31 45.60 44.05 41.43
C SER A 31 46.93 44.67 41.01
N GLY A 32 47.81 44.92 42.00
CA GLY A 32 49.24 44.92 41.76
C GLY A 32 50.08 45.71 42.77
N VAL A 33 50.58 45.00 43.78
CA VAL A 33 51.74 45.34 44.63
C VAL A 33 52.94 45.86 43.81
N ASN A 34 53.57 46.96 44.25
CA ASN A 34 54.96 46.95 44.73
C ASN A 34 55.45 48.32 45.22
N ALA A 35 56.32 48.25 46.21
CA ALA A 35 56.95 49.35 46.92
C ALA A 35 58.24 49.85 46.26
N ALA A 36 58.65 51.05 46.72
CA ALA A 36 59.99 51.61 46.77
C ALA A 36 60.61 52.16 45.47
N ASN A 37 60.82 53.49 45.44
CA ASN A 37 62.16 54.03 45.65
C ASN A 37 62.17 55.54 45.97
N ALA A 38 63.12 55.90 46.83
CA ALA A 38 63.42 57.24 47.32
C ALA A 38 64.25 58.05 46.31
N THR A 39 64.18 59.39 46.36
CA THR A 39 65.30 60.29 46.77
C THR A 39 64.97 61.78 46.62
N SER A 40 65.60 62.55 47.51
CA SER A 40 65.46 63.98 47.85
C SER A 40 65.91 64.99 46.78
N ILE A 41 65.40 66.23 46.89
CA ILE A 41 66.16 67.47 46.58
C ILE A 41 65.91 68.54 47.68
N LYS A 42 66.99 69.30 47.92
CA LYS A 42 67.41 70.20 49.01
C LYS A 42 66.77 71.61 49.07
N THR A 43 66.54 72.06 50.31
CA THR A 43 67.15 73.22 51.04
C THR A 43 67.27 74.62 50.43
N LEU A 44 66.78 75.64 51.17
CA LEU A 44 67.45 76.91 51.60
C LEU A 44 66.82 77.36 52.94
N THR A 45 67.42 77.17 54.13
CA THR A 45 68.40 77.97 54.93
C THR A 45 67.84 79.19 55.72
N ALA A 46 67.90 79.06 57.08
CA ALA A 46 68.11 79.97 58.24
C ALA A 46 67.96 81.53 58.13
N LYS A 47 67.67 82.34 59.17
CA LYS A 47 68.09 82.30 60.59
C LYS A 47 67.35 83.41 61.42
N GLU A 48 67.23 83.17 62.74
CA GLU A 48 67.34 84.10 63.90
C GLU A 48 66.19 84.96 64.51
N LEU A 49 66.05 84.79 65.85
CA LEU A 49 65.94 85.79 66.95
C LEU A 49 64.57 86.29 67.52
N THR A 50 64.39 85.98 68.83
CA THR A 50 63.84 86.77 69.98
C THR A 50 62.33 87.05 70.18
N SER A 51 61.77 86.33 71.16
CA SER A 51 61.22 86.79 72.47
C SER A 51 60.00 87.73 72.64
N VAL A 52 59.18 87.34 73.64
CA VAL A 52 58.34 88.11 74.60
C VAL A 52 56.88 88.45 74.22
N SER A 53 55.91 87.80 74.89
CA SER A 53 55.01 88.39 75.93
C SER A 53 53.85 87.45 76.31
N ILE A 54 53.60 87.34 77.62
CA ILE A 54 52.45 86.75 78.35
C ILE A 54 51.57 87.99 78.79
N PRO A 55 50.30 87.96 79.29
CA PRO A 55 49.63 86.86 80.00
C PRO A 55 48.06 86.73 80.04
N SER A 56 47.62 85.54 80.48
CA SER A 56 46.58 85.15 81.47
C SER A 56 45.15 85.76 81.56
N HIS A 57 44.15 84.86 81.63
CA HIS A 57 43.26 84.64 82.80
C HIS A 57 42.60 83.25 82.70
N GLN A 58 43.00 82.27 83.52
CA GLN A 58 42.36 81.78 84.76
C GLN A 58 40.93 81.22 84.61
N THR A 59 40.75 79.93 84.97
CA THR A 59 40.11 79.58 86.25
C THR A 59 40.63 78.22 86.75
N GLN A 60 40.87 78.19 88.07
CA GLN A 60 41.63 77.27 88.91
C GLN A 60 41.21 75.79 88.95
N GLN A 61 42.19 74.92 89.20
CA GLN A 61 42.08 73.73 90.04
C GLN A 61 43.12 73.81 91.18
N SER A 62 42.86 73.06 92.27
CA SER A 62 43.66 72.83 93.50
C SER A 62 43.07 73.59 94.71
N VAL A 63 42.77 73.02 95.88
CA VAL A 63 43.07 71.75 96.56
C VAL A 63 41.96 71.54 97.60
N THR A 64 41.60 70.32 98.01
CA THR A 64 41.42 69.98 99.44
C THR A 64 41.48 68.46 99.63
N GLN A 65 42.18 68.07 100.69
CA GLN A 65 42.47 66.73 101.15
C GLN A 65 41.23 65.96 101.69
N SER A 66 41.43 64.65 101.73
CA SER A 66 40.62 63.53 102.23
C SER A 66 39.78 63.72 103.50
N VAL A 67 38.56 63.16 103.49
CA VAL A 67 37.89 62.60 104.67
C VAL A 67 37.26 61.24 104.33
N THR A 68 37.87 60.20 104.90
CA THR A 68 37.28 59.00 105.50
C THR A 68 35.98 58.44 104.92
N GLY A 69 36.12 57.39 104.11
CA GLY A 69 35.08 56.39 103.85
C GLY A 69 35.73 55.02 103.72
N GLN A 70 35.87 54.31 104.85
CA GLN A 70 36.22 52.90 104.85
C GLN A 70 35.08 52.13 104.16
N ILE A 71 35.32 51.64 102.95
CA ILE A 71 34.56 50.52 102.40
C ILE A 71 35.50 49.31 102.46
N PRO A 72 35.22 48.28 103.28
CA PRO A 72 35.99 47.06 103.25
C PRO A 72 35.59 46.27 101.99
N TYR A 73 36.26 46.53 100.87
CA TYR A 73 36.40 45.48 99.87
C TYR A 73 37.57 44.64 100.32
N GLN A 74 37.22 43.56 101.03
CA GLN A 74 38.14 42.44 101.17
C GLN A 74 38.64 42.09 99.78
N ALA A 75 39.96 42.23 99.58
CA ALA A 75 40.65 41.51 98.55
C ALA A 75 40.43 40.03 98.87
N MET A 76 39.41 39.43 98.25
CA MET A 76 39.45 38.00 98.06
C MET A 76 40.59 37.81 97.08
N GLY A 77 41.78 37.53 97.62
CA GLY A 77 42.93 37.09 96.85
C GLY A 77 42.52 35.82 96.14
N ILE A 78 41.98 35.95 94.92
CA ILE A 78 41.80 34.83 94.03
C ILE A 78 43.11 34.72 93.28
N GLU A 79 43.98 33.89 93.83
CA GLU A 79 45.13 33.31 93.13
C GLU A 79 44.80 33.10 91.63
N PRO A 80 45.69 33.48 90.69
CA PRO A 80 45.49 33.22 89.26
C PRO A 80 45.27 31.72 88.97
N LEU A 81 45.57 30.85 89.92
CA LEU A 81 45.35 29.41 89.90
C LEU A 81 43.87 28.97 89.99
N ILE A 82 42.92 29.84 90.36
CA ILE A 82 41.47 29.52 90.43
C ILE A 82 40.68 30.16 89.27
N ILE A 83 41.09 31.33 88.80
CA ILE A 83 40.43 31.99 87.65
C ILE A 83 40.71 31.22 86.36
N ILE A 84 41.93 30.69 86.20
CA ILE A 84 42.32 29.89 85.04
C ILE A 84 41.47 28.59 84.93
N PRO A 85 41.29 27.75 85.96
CA PRO A 85 40.39 26.61 85.86
C PRO A 85 38.93 27.02 85.76
N VAL A 86 38.48 28.15 86.31
CA VAL A 86 37.09 28.62 86.09
C VAL A 86 36.86 29.11 84.65
N ILE A 87 37.84 29.74 84.02
CA ILE A 87 37.79 30.12 82.60
C ILE A 87 37.99 28.89 81.70
N ILE A 88 38.80 27.92 82.09
CA ILE A 88 38.97 26.65 81.37
C ILE A 88 37.72 25.78 81.50
N ILE A 89 37.13 25.64 82.69
CA ILE A 89 35.89 24.88 82.93
C ILE A 89 34.71 25.63 82.31
N GLY A 90 34.64 26.95 82.46
CA GLY A 90 33.60 27.80 81.87
C GLY A 90 33.72 27.89 80.34
N GLY A 91 34.93 27.93 79.80
CA GLY A 91 35.22 27.90 78.36
C GLY A 91 35.06 26.51 77.75
N CYS A 92 35.43 25.44 78.47
CA CYS A 92 35.17 24.06 78.09
C CYS A 92 33.68 23.72 78.20
N PHE A 93 32.95 24.36 79.13
CA PHE A 93 31.50 24.40 79.05
C PHE A 93 31.10 25.15 77.76
N PHE A 94 31.41 26.43 77.62
CA PHE A 94 30.91 27.22 76.48
C PHE A 94 31.18 26.60 75.10
N PHE A 95 32.40 26.11 74.83
CA PHE A 95 32.78 25.46 73.56
C PHE A 95 32.48 23.96 73.50
N GLY A 96 32.26 23.28 74.63
CA GLY A 96 32.02 21.83 74.68
C GLY A 96 30.67 21.42 74.10
N GLY A 97 29.75 22.36 73.90
CA GLY A 97 28.46 22.14 73.24
C GLY A 97 28.41 22.57 71.77
N LEU A 98 29.53 22.97 71.16
CA LEU A 98 29.58 23.42 69.77
C LEU A 98 29.65 22.25 68.79
N VAL A 99 28.68 22.17 67.88
CA VAL A 99 28.65 21.21 66.78
C VAL A 99 28.59 21.97 65.46
N VAL A 100 29.57 21.71 64.59
CA VAL A 100 29.64 22.26 63.23
C VAL A 100 29.19 21.21 62.24
N ILE A 101 28.16 21.54 61.46
CA ILE A 101 27.65 20.70 60.36
C ILE A 101 28.11 21.32 59.04
N GLY A 102 28.75 20.52 58.19
CA GLY A 102 29.22 20.97 56.88
C GLY A 102 28.07 21.30 55.93
N GLU A 103 28.36 22.08 54.88
CA GLU A 103 27.35 22.56 53.90
C GLU A 103 26.62 21.43 53.16
N ARG A 104 27.28 20.28 52.98
CA ARG A 104 26.74 19.07 52.34
C ARG A 104 26.46 17.94 53.34
N GLU A 105 26.29 18.28 54.61
CA GLU A 105 25.97 17.35 55.68
C GLU A 105 24.64 17.72 56.34
N VAL A 106 24.01 16.72 56.94
CA VAL A 106 22.88 16.85 57.86
C VAL A 106 23.27 16.23 59.19
N GLY A 107 23.05 16.97 60.28
CA GLY A 107 23.32 16.45 61.63
C GLY A 107 22.10 15.73 62.19
N ILE A 108 22.19 14.41 62.37
CA ILE A 108 21.16 13.61 63.02
C ILE A 108 21.48 13.56 64.51
N VAL A 109 20.55 14.06 65.33
CA VAL A 109 20.75 14.18 66.78
C VAL A 109 20.21 12.94 67.49
N VAL A 110 21.04 12.35 68.35
CA VAL A 110 20.66 11.29 69.28
C VAL A 110 20.83 11.80 70.69
N LYS A 111 19.77 11.81 71.49
CA LYS A 111 19.82 12.22 72.89
C LYS A 111 20.01 10.98 73.76
N LYS A 112 21.16 10.87 74.44
CA LYS A 112 21.54 9.67 75.22
C LYS A 112 20.66 9.49 76.45
N PHE A 113 20.31 10.58 77.14
CA PHE A 113 19.45 10.55 78.32
C PHE A 113 18.74 11.89 78.56
N THR A 114 17.65 11.87 79.33
CA THR A 114 16.88 13.05 79.74
C THR A 114 16.91 13.19 81.26
N LEU A 115 17.10 14.42 81.78
CA LEU A 115 16.99 14.67 83.22
C LEU A 115 15.55 14.50 83.75
N SER A 116 14.54 14.60 82.88
CA SER A 116 13.13 14.40 83.25
C SER A 116 12.66 12.95 83.21
N GLY A 117 13.52 11.97 82.89
CA GLY A 117 13.17 10.54 82.90
C GLY A 117 12.14 10.10 81.86
N LYS A 118 11.69 10.99 80.96
CA LYS A 118 10.76 10.66 79.87
C LYS A 118 11.50 9.88 78.79
N GLY A 119 11.28 8.57 78.76
CA GLY A 119 11.70 7.68 77.69
C GLY A 119 10.75 7.72 76.49
N LEU A 120 11.18 7.13 75.38
CA LEU A 120 10.35 6.95 74.19
C LEU A 120 9.13 6.07 74.51
N PRO A 121 7.92 6.43 74.06
CA PRO A 121 6.76 5.55 74.12
C PRO A 121 7.05 4.21 73.42
N PRO A 122 6.53 3.07 73.93
CA PRO A 122 6.74 1.78 73.31
C PRO A 122 6.21 1.78 71.86
N GLY A 123 7.05 1.32 70.93
CA GLY A 123 6.71 1.25 69.50
C GLY A 123 7.11 2.46 68.65
N ARG A 124 7.63 3.54 69.25
CA ARG A 124 8.25 4.66 68.53
C ARG A 124 9.78 4.58 68.57
N LEU A 125 10.41 4.93 67.47
CA LEU A 125 11.87 4.97 67.29
C LEU A 125 12.41 6.41 67.35
N ILE A 126 11.58 7.40 67.00
CA ILE A 126 11.94 8.81 66.90
C ILE A 126 11.23 9.65 67.96
N ALA A 127 12.02 10.42 68.69
CA ALA A 127 11.59 11.36 69.72
C ALA A 127 11.09 12.66 69.10
N LEU A 128 9.88 13.07 69.49
CA LEU A 128 9.26 14.33 69.05
C LEU A 128 9.49 15.46 70.06
N ASN A 129 9.46 15.17 71.35
CA ASN A 129 9.41 16.20 72.40
C ASN A 129 10.69 16.23 73.26
N GLY A 130 11.85 15.94 72.65
CA GLY A 130 13.13 15.96 73.37
C GLY A 130 13.32 14.78 74.35
N GLU A 131 12.60 13.68 74.11
CA GLU A 131 12.73 12.39 74.81
C GLU A 131 14.11 11.76 74.55
N ALA A 132 14.51 10.77 75.35
CA ALA A 132 15.77 10.06 75.11
C ALA A 132 15.65 9.18 73.85
N GLY A 133 16.61 9.29 72.91
CA GLY A 133 16.63 8.56 71.65
C GLY A 133 16.93 9.42 70.41
N LEU A 134 16.71 8.86 69.22
CA LEU A 134 16.85 9.54 67.93
C LEU A 134 15.86 10.70 67.86
N GLN A 135 16.31 11.92 67.56
CA GLN A 135 15.42 13.08 67.47
C GLN A 135 14.83 13.21 66.05
N ALA A 136 13.62 13.76 65.97
CA ALA A 136 12.99 14.08 64.69
C ALA A 136 13.72 15.21 63.96
N ASP A 137 14.04 16.30 64.67
CA ASP A 137 14.66 17.47 64.06
C ASP A 137 16.13 17.22 63.73
N THR A 138 16.52 17.61 62.52
CA THR A 138 17.90 17.57 62.05
C THR A 138 18.57 18.93 62.20
N LEU A 139 19.90 18.92 62.27
CA LEU A 139 20.70 20.13 62.25
C LEU A 139 21.02 20.51 60.81
N ALA A 140 20.59 21.71 60.42
CA ALA A 140 20.99 22.35 59.17
C ALA A 140 22.51 22.67 59.17
N PRO A 141 23.12 22.96 58.01
CA PRO A 141 24.50 23.42 57.97
C PRO A 141 24.72 24.67 58.82
N GLY A 142 25.86 24.74 59.50
CA GLY A 142 26.21 25.87 60.36
C GLY A 142 26.64 25.47 61.77
N TRP A 143 26.68 26.48 62.64
CA TRP A 143 27.17 26.37 64.00
C TRP A 143 26.00 26.21 64.96
N HIS A 144 25.95 25.07 65.64
CA HIS A 144 24.91 24.76 66.61
C HIS A 144 25.51 24.66 68.00
N TRP A 145 24.93 25.36 68.97
CA TRP A 145 25.38 25.40 70.36
C TRP A 145 24.42 24.62 71.26
N GLY A 146 24.93 24.04 72.35
CA GLY A 146 24.13 23.30 73.34
C GLY A 146 24.05 21.78 73.13
N TYR A 147 24.80 21.22 72.17
CA TYR A 147 24.85 19.79 71.89
C TYR A 147 26.06 19.12 72.56
N TRP A 148 26.01 19.03 73.89
CA TRP A 148 27.08 18.46 74.71
C TRP A 148 27.34 16.96 74.42
N PRO A 149 28.58 16.51 74.15
CA PRO A 149 28.90 15.12 73.83
C PRO A 149 28.48 14.08 74.89
N TRP A 150 28.34 14.51 76.15
CA TRP A 150 27.87 13.65 77.23
C TRP A 150 26.35 13.41 77.18
N GLN A 151 25.55 14.39 76.73
CA GLN A 151 24.09 14.29 76.62
C GLN A 151 23.59 13.92 75.22
N TYR A 152 24.27 14.40 74.19
CA TYR A 152 23.90 14.25 72.78
C TYR A 152 25.03 13.56 72.00
N ALA A 153 24.66 12.76 71.01
CA ALA A 153 25.53 12.30 69.95
C ALA A 153 24.98 12.83 68.63
N VAL A 154 25.78 13.59 67.88
CA VAL A 154 25.38 14.08 66.57
C VAL A 154 26.10 13.25 65.51
N LYS A 155 25.33 12.49 64.74
CA LYS A 155 25.83 11.74 63.58
C LYS A 155 25.74 12.64 62.36
N LYS A 156 26.87 12.92 61.72
CA LYS A 156 26.91 13.69 60.48
C LYS A 156 26.71 12.73 59.31
N GLU A 157 25.72 13.00 58.50
CA GLU A 157 25.45 12.22 57.29
C GLU A 157 25.44 13.12 56.07
N SER A 158 25.89 12.59 54.94
CA SER A 158 25.92 13.34 53.69
C SER A 158 24.50 13.60 53.19
N VAL A 159 24.29 14.77 52.59
CA VAL A 159 23.03 15.13 51.91
C VAL A 159 22.73 14.11 50.80
N ILE A 160 21.48 13.69 50.71
CA ILE A 160 21.04 12.75 49.69
C ILE A 160 20.88 13.51 48.37
N VAL A 161 21.68 13.12 47.37
CA VAL A 161 21.62 13.69 46.03
C VAL A 161 20.94 12.68 45.11
N VAL A 162 19.81 13.08 44.53
CA VAL A 162 19.12 12.33 43.47
C VAL A 162 19.58 12.89 42.13
N PRO A 163 20.29 12.11 41.29
CA PRO A 163 20.71 12.54 39.98
C PRO A 163 19.53 12.95 39.09
N GLN A 164 19.81 13.77 38.07
CA GLN A 164 18.82 14.07 37.03
C GLN A 164 18.43 12.80 36.26
N GLY A 165 17.16 12.71 35.85
CA GLY A 165 16.64 11.52 35.16
C GLY A 165 16.33 10.34 36.09
N GLN A 166 16.36 10.54 37.41
CA GLN A 166 16.08 9.51 38.40
C GLN A 166 15.06 9.99 39.45
N ILE A 167 14.36 9.02 40.03
CA ILE A 167 13.54 9.18 41.23
C ILE A 167 14.20 8.44 42.39
N ALA A 168 13.87 8.84 43.61
CA ALA A 168 14.24 8.08 44.80
C ALA A 168 13.01 7.71 45.62
N LEU A 169 13.02 6.48 46.12
CA LEU A 169 11.94 5.91 46.93
C LEU A 169 12.27 6.02 48.40
N ILE A 170 11.23 6.12 49.24
CA ILE A 170 11.38 6.35 50.67
C ILE A 170 10.73 5.21 51.44
N VAL A 171 11.43 4.69 52.44
CA VAL A 171 10.89 3.76 53.45
C VAL A 171 10.99 4.44 54.81
N ALA A 172 9.86 4.68 55.44
CA ALA A 172 9.81 5.25 56.79
C ALA A 172 9.96 4.15 57.84
N ALA A 173 10.91 4.31 58.77
CA ALA A 173 11.15 3.37 59.86
C ALA A 173 10.14 3.53 61.00
N ASP A 174 9.59 4.73 61.18
CA ASP A 174 8.68 5.09 62.27
C ASP A 174 7.48 5.90 61.76
N GLY A 175 6.38 5.88 62.51
CA GLY A 175 5.11 6.48 62.14
C GLY A 175 3.91 5.65 62.58
N ALA A 176 2.71 6.09 62.20
CA ALA A 176 1.49 5.30 62.36
C ALA A 176 1.59 3.97 61.61
N SER A 177 0.90 2.93 62.09
CA SER A 177 0.87 1.65 61.35
C SER A 177 0.06 1.81 60.08
N ASN A 178 0.56 1.28 58.97
CA ASN A 178 -0.21 1.18 57.73
C ASN A 178 -1.42 0.24 57.96
N PRO A 179 -2.65 0.61 57.56
CA PRO A 179 -3.77 -0.32 57.56
C PRO A 179 -3.44 -1.59 56.78
N PRO A 180 -3.92 -2.77 57.20
CA PRO A 180 -3.60 -4.04 56.54
C PRO A 180 -4.11 -4.13 55.10
N GLU A 181 -5.05 -3.26 54.71
CA GLU A 181 -5.63 -3.19 53.37
C GLU A 181 -4.72 -2.49 52.35
N ARG A 182 -3.77 -1.67 52.80
CA ARG A 182 -2.90 -0.85 51.95
C ARG A 182 -1.45 -1.31 52.08
N ILE A 183 -0.72 -1.31 50.97
CA ILE A 183 0.68 -1.75 50.96
C ILE A 183 1.63 -0.56 51.16
N LEU A 184 1.29 0.61 50.63
CA LEU A 184 2.10 1.82 50.69
C LEU A 184 1.57 2.82 51.70
N GLY A 185 2.47 3.51 52.41
CA GLY A 185 2.12 4.60 53.32
C GLY A 185 1.61 5.83 52.57
N LYS A 186 0.63 6.51 53.15
CA LYS A 186 0.03 7.74 52.61
C LYS A 186 1.03 8.88 52.43
N ILE A 187 0.76 9.76 51.46
CA ILE A 187 1.52 11.00 51.29
C ILE A 187 1.16 11.99 52.39
N VAL A 188 2.19 12.54 53.01
CA VAL A 188 2.08 13.65 53.95
C VAL A 188 2.93 14.80 53.45
N GLU A 189 2.39 16.00 53.48
CA GLU A 189 3.11 17.21 53.10
C GLU A 189 4.12 17.58 54.20
N CYS A 190 5.39 17.19 53.98
CA CYS A 190 6.52 17.36 54.91
C CYS A 190 7.80 17.88 54.23
N ASP A 191 7.65 18.75 53.22
CA ASP A 191 8.76 19.32 52.44
C ASP A 191 9.71 18.23 51.87
N ASN A 192 9.13 17.29 51.12
CA ASN A 192 9.84 16.17 50.49
C ASN A 192 10.68 15.33 51.48
N PHE A 193 10.11 15.03 52.66
CA PHE A 193 10.73 14.23 53.72
C PHE A 193 11.94 14.88 54.42
N GLN A 194 12.17 16.19 54.22
CA GLN A 194 13.17 16.93 54.98
C GLN A 194 12.70 17.21 56.42
N ASP A 195 11.40 17.49 56.60
CA ASP A 195 10.81 17.76 57.92
C ASP A 195 10.20 16.50 58.55
N ALA A 196 11.04 15.70 59.22
CA ALA A 196 10.63 14.50 59.94
C ALA A 196 9.56 14.75 61.02
N ARG A 197 9.64 15.88 61.74
CA ARG A 197 8.62 16.28 62.73
C ARG A 197 7.26 16.49 62.09
N LYS A 198 7.18 17.17 60.94
CA LYS A 198 5.92 17.40 60.22
C LYS A 198 5.33 16.08 59.71
N PHE A 199 6.17 15.17 59.21
CA PHE A 199 5.74 13.85 58.80
C PHE A 199 5.03 13.09 59.93
N LEU A 200 5.67 13.00 61.10
CA LEU A 200 5.11 12.26 62.24
C LEU A 200 3.89 12.94 62.87
N THR A 201 3.87 14.27 62.95
CA THR A 201 2.75 15.04 63.55
C THR A 201 1.51 15.09 62.65
N LYS A 202 1.67 15.13 61.33
CA LYS A 202 0.56 15.01 60.35
C LYS A 202 0.15 13.54 60.11
N GLY A 203 0.65 12.60 60.91
CA GLY A 203 0.22 11.21 60.93
C GLY A 203 0.82 10.33 59.83
N GLY A 204 2.05 10.58 59.41
CA GLY A 204 2.79 9.73 58.46
C GLY A 204 2.84 8.27 58.90
N GLU A 205 2.82 7.37 57.92
CA GLU A 205 2.71 5.93 58.13
C GLU A 205 4.09 5.26 57.96
N LYS A 206 4.40 4.25 58.78
CA LYS A 206 5.64 3.48 58.65
C LYS A 206 5.58 2.51 57.47
N GLY A 207 6.74 2.22 56.87
CA GLY A 207 6.88 1.31 55.71
C GLY A 207 7.21 2.02 54.40
N ARG A 208 7.01 1.31 53.27
CA ARG A 208 7.23 1.84 51.92
C ARG A 208 6.27 2.98 51.64
N GLN A 209 6.74 4.12 51.17
CA GLN A 209 5.89 5.28 50.91
C GLN A 209 5.41 5.31 49.45
N ILE A 210 4.22 5.83 49.22
CA ILE A 210 3.70 6.07 47.86
C ILE A 210 4.36 7.31 47.22
N ALA A 211 4.73 8.30 48.04
CA ALA A 211 5.49 9.47 47.60
C ALA A 211 6.94 9.09 47.29
N PHE A 212 7.46 9.70 46.24
CA PHE A 212 8.85 9.63 45.81
C PHE A 212 9.40 11.04 45.65
N ILE A 213 10.72 11.19 45.67
CA ILE A 213 11.40 12.47 45.44
C ILE A 213 12.08 12.46 44.07
N THR A 214 12.04 13.59 43.38
CA THR A 214 12.65 13.78 42.06
C THR A 214 14.08 14.29 42.20
N ALA A 215 14.76 14.54 41.07
CA ALA A 215 16.12 15.05 41.05
C ALA A 215 16.31 16.31 41.93
N GLY A 216 17.32 16.28 42.80
CA GLY A 216 17.54 17.33 43.79
C GLY A 216 18.52 16.93 44.89
N SER A 217 18.82 17.88 45.78
CA SER A 217 19.62 17.63 46.98
C SER A 217 18.75 17.80 48.21
N TYR A 218 18.56 16.73 48.99
CA TYR A 218 17.62 16.68 50.09
C TYR A 218 18.32 16.40 51.41
N ARG A 219 17.99 17.20 52.42
CA ARG A 219 18.48 17.05 53.80
C ARG A 219 17.52 16.17 54.58
N ILE A 220 17.65 14.86 54.42
CA ILE A 220 16.72 13.88 54.99
C ILE A 220 17.31 13.28 56.26
N ASN A 221 16.48 13.12 57.29
CA ASN A 221 16.84 12.37 58.49
C ASN A 221 16.89 10.87 58.16
N THR A 222 18.07 10.33 57.87
CA THR A 222 18.24 8.93 57.46
C THR A 222 17.95 7.92 58.57
N ALA A 223 17.88 8.38 59.84
CA ALA A 223 17.48 7.54 60.95
C ALA A 223 15.97 7.26 60.95
N LEU A 224 15.16 8.17 60.38
CA LEU A 224 13.73 7.97 60.17
C LEU A 224 13.43 7.44 58.76
N PHE A 225 14.07 8.00 57.73
CA PHE A 225 13.76 7.73 56.34
C PHE A 225 14.93 7.04 55.65
N LYS A 226 14.71 5.81 55.21
CA LYS A 226 15.64 5.12 54.32
C LYS A 226 15.33 5.50 52.88
N VAL A 227 16.28 6.18 52.23
CA VAL A 227 16.15 6.65 50.85
C VAL A 227 16.84 5.68 49.89
N ILE A 228 16.10 5.19 48.89
CA ILE A 228 16.59 4.29 47.85
C ILE A 228 16.78 5.10 46.56
N THR A 229 18.03 5.20 46.13
CA THR A 229 18.51 5.85 44.90
C THR A 229 19.09 4.79 43.97
N ALA A 230 19.33 5.12 42.69
CA ALA A 230 19.92 4.17 41.74
C ALA A 230 21.27 3.59 42.22
N GLY A 231 22.05 4.34 43.00
CA GLY A 231 23.35 3.90 43.53
C GLY A 231 23.26 2.88 44.68
N ASN A 232 22.15 2.82 45.42
CA ASN A 232 21.96 1.86 46.52
C ASN A 232 20.84 0.84 46.27
N ALA A 233 20.10 0.95 45.16
CA ALA A 233 19.00 0.06 44.77
C ALA A 233 19.38 -1.42 44.83
N SER A 234 20.56 -1.79 44.31
CA SER A 234 21.03 -3.18 44.28
C SER A 234 21.19 -3.80 45.69
N LYS A 235 21.49 -2.99 46.71
CA LYS A 235 21.58 -3.46 48.11
C LYS A 235 20.21 -3.73 48.72
N GLU A 236 19.17 -3.10 48.17
CA GLU A 236 17.79 -3.20 48.63
C GLU A 236 16.96 -4.18 47.79
N GLY A 237 17.61 -4.97 46.93
CA GLY A 237 16.95 -5.96 46.07
C GLY A 237 16.20 -5.36 44.88
N MET A 238 16.51 -4.13 44.48
CA MET A 238 15.88 -3.44 43.34
C MET A 238 16.90 -3.20 42.21
N ARG A 239 16.44 -3.20 40.96
CA ARG A 239 17.30 -2.87 39.82
C ARG A 239 17.41 -1.35 39.69
N PRO A 240 18.62 -0.78 39.47
CA PRO A 240 18.80 0.66 39.30
C PRO A 240 17.94 1.27 38.18
N GLU A 241 17.67 0.49 37.13
CA GLU A 241 16.82 0.86 35.99
C GLU A 241 15.37 1.19 36.40
N GLN A 242 14.86 0.58 37.47
CA GLN A 242 13.48 0.81 37.94
C GLN A 242 13.31 2.19 38.61
N LEU A 243 14.41 2.87 38.93
CA LEU A 243 14.43 4.19 39.55
C LEU A 243 14.75 5.30 38.54
N GLN A 244 14.97 4.96 37.27
CA GLN A 244 15.09 5.95 36.21
C GLN A 244 13.70 6.42 35.76
N ILE A 245 13.63 7.60 35.16
CA ILE A 245 12.39 8.06 34.54
C ILE A 245 11.96 7.03 33.49
N TYR A 246 10.72 6.57 33.58
CA TYR A 246 10.23 5.52 32.71
C TYR A 246 9.89 6.09 31.34
N GLU A 247 10.58 5.65 30.30
CA GLU A 247 10.34 6.09 28.93
C GLU A 247 9.54 5.05 28.14
N ILE A 248 8.39 5.47 27.61
CA ILE A 248 7.59 4.69 26.67
C ILE A 248 8.00 5.11 25.26
N ALA A 249 8.49 4.15 24.47
CA ALA A 249 8.90 4.39 23.10
C ALA A 249 7.73 4.93 22.23
N ALA A 250 8.05 5.76 21.22
CA ALA A 250 7.07 6.49 20.40
C ALA A 250 5.94 5.64 19.79
N GLU A 251 6.24 4.39 19.46
CA GLU A 251 5.35 3.44 18.76
C GLU A 251 4.75 2.36 19.67
N LYS A 252 4.91 2.56 20.99
CA LYS A 252 4.44 1.64 22.02
C LYS A 252 3.46 2.34 22.94
N VAL A 253 2.62 1.51 23.55
CA VAL A 253 1.68 1.87 24.59
C VAL A 253 2.07 1.15 25.87
N GLY A 254 2.04 1.86 27.00
CA GLY A 254 2.30 1.29 28.31
C GLY A 254 1.00 0.74 28.91
N ILE A 255 0.92 -0.58 29.06
CA ILE A 255 -0.16 -1.25 29.78
C ILE A 255 0.18 -1.21 31.27
N VAL A 256 -0.69 -0.59 32.05
CA VAL A 256 -0.48 -0.30 33.46
C VAL A 256 -1.09 -1.40 34.32
N THR A 257 -0.31 -1.91 35.28
CA THR A 257 -0.81 -2.76 36.37
C THR A 257 -0.48 -2.09 37.70
N THR A 258 -1.50 -1.78 38.49
CA THR A 258 -1.33 -1.17 39.81
C THR A 258 -1.21 -2.26 40.88
N LEU A 259 -0.28 -2.12 41.81
CA LEU A 259 -0.01 -3.09 42.88
C LEU A 259 -0.73 -2.76 44.20
N ASP A 260 -1.17 -1.51 44.36
CA ASP A 260 -1.84 -1.01 45.57
C ASP A 260 -3.17 -0.32 45.23
N GLY A 261 -4.12 -0.32 46.16
CA GLY A 261 -5.48 0.16 45.94
C GLY A 261 -6.56 -0.86 46.32
N SER A 262 -7.82 -0.47 46.16
CA SER A 262 -8.97 -1.33 46.42
C SER A 262 -8.96 -2.55 45.49
N PRO A 263 -9.48 -3.71 45.89
CA PRO A 263 -9.60 -4.85 44.98
C PRO A 263 -10.46 -4.51 43.75
N ILE A 264 -10.13 -5.07 42.59
CA ILE A 264 -11.02 -5.08 41.42
C ILE A 264 -12.32 -5.81 41.80
N ALA A 265 -13.45 -5.33 41.28
CA ALA A 265 -14.75 -5.94 41.51
C ALA A 265 -14.79 -7.38 40.99
N ALA A 266 -15.54 -8.25 41.68
CA ALA A 266 -15.67 -9.64 41.25
C ALA A 266 -16.34 -9.70 39.86
N GLY A 267 -15.70 -10.37 38.90
CA GLY A 267 -16.17 -10.49 37.51
C GLY A 267 -15.50 -9.53 36.53
N GLU A 268 -14.82 -8.48 37.01
CA GLU A 268 -14.04 -7.56 36.18
C GLU A 268 -12.57 -8.02 36.05
N ILE A 269 -11.98 -7.74 34.89
CA ILE A 269 -10.56 -8.10 34.61
C ILE A 269 -9.61 -6.91 34.78
N ALA A 270 -10.12 -5.68 34.79
CA ALA A 270 -9.33 -4.48 34.96
C ALA A 270 -10.02 -3.46 35.85
N GLY A 271 -9.23 -2.56 36.43
CA GLY A 271 -9.72 -1.44 37.21
C GLY A 271 -10.27 -0.33 36.33
N ARG A 272 -11.36 0.29 36.78
CA ARG A 272 -12.01 1.41 36.09
C ARG A 272 -11.03 2.56 35.86
N ALA A 273 -11.12 3.20 34.70
CA ALA A 273 -10.37 4.42 34.43
C ALA A 273 -10.76 5.58 35.39
N ILE A 274 -9.77 6.13 36.08
CA ILE A 274 -9.95 7.25 37.02
C ILE A 274 -9.25 8.50 36.45
N THR A 275 -9.82 9.67 36.66
CA THR A 275 -9.24 10.94 36.20
C THR A 275 -8.65 11.75 37.37
N GLY A 276 -7.70 12.65 37.08
CA GLY A 276 -7.17 13.61 38.08
C GLY A 276 -5.84 13.26 38.77
N HIS A 277 -5.28 12.07 38.51
CA HIS A 277 -4.00 11.62 39.09
C HIS A 277 -2.76 11.82 38.19
N ASN A 278 -2.89 12.56 37.07
CA ASN A 278 -1.83 12.83 36.11
C ASN A 278 -1.08 11.57 35.63
N ASN A 279 -1.82 10.56 35.14
CA ASN A 279 -1.24 9.33 34.58
C ASN A 279 -0.34 8.58 35.59
N PHE A 280 -0.90 8.26 36.76
CA PHE A 280 -0.26 7.56 37.87
C PHE A 280 0.96 8.24 38.53
N GLN A 281 1.33 9.46 38.13
CA GLN A 281 2.40 10.21 38.80
C GLN A 281 2.01 10.62 40.22
N ASN A 282 0.73 10.96 40.44
CA ASN A 282 0.20 11.29 41.77
C ASN A 282 -0.55 10.09 42.35
N GLY A 283 0.20 9.14 42.92
CA GLY A 283 -0.36 7.92 43.49
C GLY A 283 -1.43 8.15 44.56
N GLN A 284 -1.28 9.17 45.41
CA GLN A 284 -2.27 9.46 46.45
C GLN A 284 -3.63 9.81 45.86
N LYS A 285 -3.67 10.67 44.84
CA LYS A 285 -4.91 11.05 44.17
C LYS A 285 -5.58 9.85 43.49
N PHE A 286 -4.79 8.91 42.97
CA PHE A 286 -5.31 7.67 42.40
C PHE A 286 -6.00 6.81 43.46
N ILE A 287 -5.35 6.60 44.62
CA ILE A 287 -5.92 5.81 45.71
C ILE A 287 -7.15 6.51 46.33
N ASP A 288 -7.07 7.82 46.57
CA ASP A 288 -8.17 8.60 47.16
C ASP A 288 -9.41 8.64 46.27
N ALA A 289 -9.22 8.57 44.94
CA ALA A 289 -10.30 8.51 43.97
C ALA A 289 -10.89 7.10 43.79
N GLY A 290 -10.49 6.12 44.61
CA GLY A 290 -10.99 4.74 44.55
C GLY A 290 -10.21 3.84 43.60
N GLY A 291 -8.93 4.13 43.36
CA GLY A 291 -8.04 3.34 42.52
C GLY A 291 -8.02 1.86 42.88
N GLN A 292 -8.17 1.01 41.86
CA GLN A 292 -8.20 -0.43 42.01
C GLN A 292 -6.83 -1.07 41.73
N ARG A 293 -6.45 -2.09 42.51
CA ARG A 293 -5.22 -2.88 42.28
C ARG A 293 -5.45 -3.95 41.21
N GLY A 294 -4.49 -4.11 40.32
CA GLY A 294 -4.51 -5.02 39.18
C GLY A 294 -4.34 -4.30 37.85
N LEU A 295 -4.65 -4.98 36.75
CA LEU A 295 -4.61 -4.42 35.40
C LEU A 295 -5.53 -3.19 35.31
N GLN A 296 -5.10 -2.13 34.63
CA GLN A 296 -5.91 -0.92 34.45
C GLN A 296 -6.44 -0.82 33.02
N GLU A 297 -7.64 -0.25 32.86
CA GLU A 297 -8.19 0.10 31.54
C GLU A 297 -7.36 1.21 30.86
N GLN A 298 -6.92 2.20 31.66
CA GLN A 298 -6.16 3.34 31.16
C GLN A 298 -4.77 2.92 30.69
N VAL A 299 -4.41 3.36 29.49
CA VAL A 299 -3.08 3.21 28.91
C VAL A 299 -2.22 4.44 29.09
N LEU A 300 -0.90 4.23 29.11
CA LEU A 300 0.08 5.32 29.04
C LEU A 300 0.58 5.49 27.61
N LEU A 301 0.54 6.74 27.14
CA LEU A 301 1.08 7.13 25.85
C LEU A 301 2.61 7.26 25.90
N SER A 302 3.23 7.32 24.73
CA SER A 302 4.65 7.55 24.59
C SER A 302 5.09 8.84 25.26
N GLY A 303 6.26 8.80 25.91
CA GLY A 303 6.76 9.90 26.74
C GLY A 303 7.52 9.41 27.97
N SER A 304 8.00 10.38 28.75
CA SER A 304 8.79 10.15 29.96
C SER A 304 7.93 10.39 31.20
N TRP A 305 7.83 9.37 32.07
CA TRP A 305 6.92 9.36 33.21
C TRP A 305 7.68 9.10 34.52
N ASN A 306 7.41 9.92 35.54
CA ASN A 306 7.92 9.71 36.90
C ASN A 306 6.98 8.77 37.66
N LEU A 307 7.34 7.49 37.75
CA LEU A 307 6.44 6.46 38.27
C LEU A 307 7.07 5.69 39.41
N ASN A 308 6.29 5.45 40.45
CA ASN A 308 6.73 4.64 41.58
C ASN A 308 6.59 3.14 41.22
N PRO A 309 7.68 2.37 41.12
CA PRO A 309 7.64 0.95 40.77
C PRO A 309 6.99 0.07 41.84
N TRP A 310 6.78 0.57 43.06
CA TRP A 310 5.99 -0.13 44.07
C TRP A 310 4.48 0.09 43.91
N LEU A 311 4.07 1.15 43.21
CA LEU A 311 2.66 1.43 42.94
C LEU A 311 2.25 0.86 41.59
N VAL A 312 3.06 1.05 40.56
CA VAL A 312 2.72 0.74 39.17
C VAL A 312 3.82 -0.09 38.51
N ASN A 313 3.39 -1.12 37.79
CA ASN A 313 4.21 -1.85 36.83
C ASN A 313 3.71 -1.59 35.40
N ILE A 314 4.63 -1.44 34.45
CA ILE A 314 4.30 -1.15 33.04
C ILE A 314 4.88 -2.21 32.11
N GLU A 315 4.00 -2.78 31.29
CA GLU A 315 4.35 -3.63 30.15
C GLU A 315 4.20 -2.79 28.86
N GLN A 316 5.27 -2.66 28.07
CA GLN A 316 5.20 -1.93 26.79
C GLN A 316 4.78 -2.88 25.66
N VAL A 317 3.66 -2.56 25.03
CA VAL A 317 3.12 -3.31 23.87
C VAL A 317 3.11 -2.37 22.66
N PRO A 318 3.38 -2.85 21.42
CA PRO A 318 3.22 -2.02 20.23
C PRO A 318 1.78 -1.51 20.07
N MET A 319 1.61 -0.30 19.55
CA MET A 319 0.27 0.23 19.25
C MET A 319 -0.44 -0.64 18.21
N THR A 320 -1.77 -0.75 18.31
CA THR A 320 -2.57 -1.50 17.34
C THR A 320 -2.64 -0.72 16.03
N GLN A 321 -2.01 -1.26 14.99
CA GLN A 321 -2.03 -0.68 13.66
C GLN A 321 -3.15 -1.28 12.83
N ILE A 322 -3.99 -0.42 12.28
CA ILE A 322 -5.06 -0.78 11.34
C ILE A 322 -4.60 -0.34 9.94
N PRO A 323 -4.35 -1.28 9.01
CA PRO A 323 -3.90 -0.94 7.67
C PRO A 323 -5.01 -0.24 6.87
N ILE A 324 -4.60 0.48 5.81
CA ILE A 324 -5.54 1.12 4.88
C ILE A 324 -6.36 0.02 4.18
N GLY A 325 -7.65 0.28 3.98
CA GLY A 325 -8.59 -0.70 3.43
C GLY A 325 -9.20 -1.63 4.47
N TYR A 326 -8.80 -1.52 5.75
CA TYR A 326 -9.37 -2.26 6.86
C TYR A 326 -9.97 -1.32 7.91
N VAL A 327 -10.91 -1.84 8.68
CA VAL A 327 -11.38 -1.22 9.92
C VAL A 327 -11.16 -2.19 11.07
N GLY A 328 -10.84 -1.66 12.25
CA GLY A 328 -10.68 -2.46 13.47
C GLY A 328 -11.96 -2.42 14.28
N VAL A 329 -12.67 -3.55 14.36
CA VAL A 329 -13.80 -3.70 15.28
C VAL A 329 -13.25 -4.06 16.65
N VAL A 330 -13.57 -3.24 17.66
CA VAL A 330 -13.09 -3.42 19.03
C VAL A 330 -14.11 -4.21 19.83
N ILE A 331 -13.63 -5.27 20.47
CA ILE A 331 -14.36 -6.09 21.42
C ILE A 331 -13.77 -5.78 22.80
N SER A 332 -14.50 -5.01 23.61
CA SER A 332 -14.09 -4.65 24.97
C SER A 332 -14.60 -5.68 25.98
N PHE A 333 -13.70 -6.19 26.82
CA PHE A 333 -14.05 -7.09 27.92
C PHE A 333 -14.31 -6.35 29.23
N VAL A 334 -14.17 -5.02 29.23
CA VAL A 334 -14.22 -4.12 30.39
C VAL A 334 -15.12 -2.92 30.08
N GLY A 335 -15.62 -2.24 31.10
CA GLY A 335 -16.45 -1.05 30.97
C GLY A 335 -17.72 -1.09 31.80
N GLU A 336 -18.53 -0.04 31.72
CA GLU A 336 -19.82 0.04 32.41
C GLU A 336 -20.82 -0.99 31.87
N GLU A 337 -21.82 -1.35 32.68
CA GLU A 337 -22.85 -2.32 32.31
C GLU A 337 -23.62 -1.89 31.05
N HIS A 338 -23.99 -2.90 30.26
CA HIS A 338 -24.51 -2.79 28.89
C HIS A 338 -25.65 -1.77 28.72
N GLU A 339 -25.38 -0.66 28.05
CA GLU A 339 -26.41 0.14 27.38
C GLU A 339 -26.45 -0.28 25.90
N ASP A 340 -27.45 -1.09 25.54
CA ASP A 340 -27.63 -1.56 24.17
C ASP A 340 -28.12 -0.42 23.26
N VAL A 341 -27.27 -0.02 22.32
CA VAL A 341 -27.57 1.02 21.32
C VAL A 341 -27.97 0.43 19.96
N SER A 342 -28.08 -0.89 19.84
CA SER A 342 -28.35 -1.60 18.58
C SER A 342 -29.76 -1.36 18.02
N GLY A 343 -30.66 -0.82 18.84
CA GLY A 343 -32.06 -0.58 18.52
C GLY A 343 -32.88 -1.88 18.46
N ALA A 344 -34.21 -1.76 18.58
CA ALA A 344 -35.13 -2.90 18.67
C ALA A 344 -35.14 -3.83 17.43
N SER A 345 -34.46 -3.47 16.33
CA SER A 345 -34.37 -4.27 15.11
C SER A 345 -33.21 -5.27 15.10
N PHE A 346 -32.23 -5.14 16.00
CA PHE A 346 -31.07 -6.02 16.06
C PHE A 346 -31.18 -6.96 17.27
N THR A 347 -31.38 -8.25 17.02
CA THR A 347 -31.58 -9.26 18.08
C THR A 347 -30.34 -10.13 18.35
N HIS A 348 -29.21 -9.85 17.68
CA HIS A 348 -28.06 -10.78 17.62
C HIS A 348 -26.78 -10.17 18.23
N GLY A 349 -26.85 -9.90 19.53
CA GLY A 349 -25.78 -9.28 20.31
C GLY A 349 -26.07 -7.81 20.61
N ASN A 350 -25.28 -7.23 21.51
CA ASN A 350 -25.42 -5.83 21.91
C ASN A 350 -24.22 -5.06 21.39
N LEU A 351 -24.47 -4.08 20.53
CA LEU A 351 -23.52 -3.03 20.21
C LEU A 351 -23.56 -2.00 21.33
N VAL A 352 -22.38 -1.54 21.72
CA VAL A 352 -22.23 -0.61 22.82
C VAL A 352 -21.42 0.61 22.41
N ASN A 353 -21.56 1.70 23.15
CA ASN A 353 -20.70 2.87 22.97
C ASN A 353 -19.27 2.60 23.44
N GLN A 354 -18.34 3.43 23.01
CA GLN A 354 -16.95 3.36 23.49
C GLN A 354 -16.92 3.45 25.03
N GLY A 355 -16.10 2.62 25.67
CA GLY A 355 -15.99 2.54 27.12
C GLY A 355 -16.98 1.59 27.82
N HIS A 356 -17.90 0.98 27.09
CA HIS A 356 -18.78 -0.08 27.61
C HIS A 356 -18.26 -1.47 27.23
N LYS A 357 -18.69 -2.47 28.01
CA LYS A 357 -18.38 -3.88 27.78
C LYS A 357 -19.18 -4.41 26.58
N GLY A 358 -18.49 -4.96 25.58
CA GLY A 358 -19.11 -5.47 24.35
C GLY A 358 -18.41 -5.03 23.06
N VAL A 359 -19.11 -5.18 21.93
CA VAL A 359 -18.61 -4.75 20.61
C VAL A 359 -18.95 -3.28 20.40
N TRP A 360 -17.97 -2.45 20.09
CA TRP A 360 -18.20 -1.03 19.87
C TRP A 360 -18.96 -0.76 18.58
N VAL A 361 -19.97 0.13 18.64
CA VAL A 361 -20.75 0.56 17.48
C VAL A 361 -19.92 1.33 16.46
N GLU A 362 -18.93 2.10 16.92
CA GLU A 362 -18.01 2.84 16.07
C GLU A 362 -16.72 2.04 15.90
N PRO A 363 -16.38 1.61 14.66
CA PRO A 363 -15.13 0.92 14.40
C PRO A 363 -13.96 1.91 14.41
N LEU A 364 -12.76 1.40 14.61
CA LEU A 364 -11.54 2.16 14.46
C LEU A 364 -11.12 2.23 12.99
N TYR A 365 -10.95 3.45 12.50
CA TYR A 365 -10.47 3.73 11.15
C TYR A 365 -8.96 3.43 10.99
N PRO A 366 -8.44 3.32 9.76
CA PRO A 366 -7.01 3.11 9.50
C PRO A 366 -6.11 4.11 10.25
N GLY A 367 -5.08 3.61 10.91
CA GLY A 367 -4.22 4.40 11.78
C GLY A 367 -3.57 3.57 12.89
N LYS A 368 -2.81 4.24 13.75
CA LYS A 368 -2.23 3.64 14.96
C LYS A 368 -3.05 4.08 16.16
N HIS A 369 -3.55 3.10 16.90
CA HIS A 369 -4.44 3.34 18.04
C HIS A 369 -3.80 2.84 19.34
N PRO A 370 -3.74 3.67 20.40
CA PRO A 370 -3.20 3.27 21.70
C PRO A 370 -4.28 2.51 22.48
N LEU A 371 -4.35 1.20 22.28
CA LEU A 371 -5.32 0.34 22.96
C LEU A 371 -4.63 -0.62 23.92
N ASN A 372 -5.33 -1.00 24.99
CA ASN A 372 -4.88 -2.04 25.89
C ASN A 372 -5.27 -3.42 25.33
N THR A 373 -4.28 -4.14 24.79
CA THR A 373 -4.48 -5.47 24.17
C THR A 373 -4.82 -6.58 25.17
N LYS A 374 -4.69 -6.35 26.48
CA LYS A 374 -5.07 -7.33 27.53
C LYS A 374 -6.56 -7.25 27.87
N VAL A 375 -7.19 -6.10 27.67
CA VAL A 375 -8.61 -5.86 28.03
C VAL A 375 -9.52 -5.69 26.81
N MET A 376 -8.94 -5.43 25.63
CA MET A 376 -9.65 -5.28 24.37
C MET A 376 -9.02 -6.15 23.29
N LYS A 377 -9.87 -6.76 22.46
CA LYS A 377 -9.45 -7.47 21.24
C LYS A 377 -9.89 -6.66 20.03
N VAL A 378 -9.02 -6.49 19.05
CA VAL A 378 -9.35 -5.82 17.77
C VAL A 378 -9.39 -6.86 16.66
N GLU A 379 -10.54 -6.96 16.00
CA GLU A 379 -10.73 -7.78 14.80
C GLU A 379 -10.62 -6.89 13.55
N LEU A 380 -9.74 -7.26 12.63
CA LEU A 380 -9.54 -6.53 11.38
C LEU A 380 -10.55 -7.00 10.34
N VAL A 381 -11.39 -6.07 9.87
CA VAL A 381 -12.38 -6.33 8.82
C VAL A 381 -12.01 -5.56 7.56
N PRO A 382 -11.84 -6.23 6.41
CA PRO A 382 -11.58 -5.54 5.15
C PRO A 382 -12.83 -4.76 4.72
N THR A 383 -12.63 -3.48 4.40
CA THR A 383 -13.65 -2.61 3.79
C THR A 383 -13.52 -2.56 2.27
N THR A 384 -12.43 -3.08 1.72
CA THR A 384 -12.29 -3.27 0.27
C THR A 384 -13.13 -4.45 -0.21
N ASN A 385 -13.41 -4.49 -1.51
CA ASN A 385 -14.00 -5.69 -2.11
C ASN A 385 -13.02 -6.85 -1.96
N ILE A 386 -13.49 -7.94 -1.36
CA ILE A 386 -12.72 -9.18 -1.26
C ILE A 386 -13.32 -10.22 -2.19
N VAL A 387 -12.44 -10.95 -2.89
CA VAL A 387 -12.82 -12.05 -3.77
C VAL A 387 -12.55 -13.35 -3.02
N LEU A 388 -13.58 -14.16 -2.87
CA LEU A 388 -13.54 -15.45 -2.20
C LEU A 388 -13.68 -16.54 -3.25
N ASN A 389 -12.65 -17.38 -3.35
CA ASN A 389 -12.55 -18.39 -4.39
C ASN A 389 -12.98 -19.74 -3.82
N PHE A 390 -13.99 -20.37 -4.42
CA PHE A 390 -14.43 -21.73 -4.12
C PHE A 390 -13.74 -22.68 -5.12
N THR A 391 -12.44 -22.87 -4.97
CA THR A 391 -11.62 -23.73 -5.84
C THR A 391 -10.42 -24.24 -5.06
N ASP A 392 -9.97 -25.46 -5.39
CA ASP A 392 -8.75 -26.04 -4.82
C ASP A 392 -7.48 -25.53 -5.54
N ARG A 393 -7.64 -24.76 -6.62
CA ARG A 393 -6.54 -24.36 -7.51
C ARG A 393 -5.88 -23.04 -7.15
N ILE A 394 -6.62 -22.14 -6.52
CA ILE A 394 -6.23 -20.75 -6.30
C ILE A 394 -6.63 -20.36 -4.88
N SER A 395 -5.65 -19.98 -4.06
CA SER A 395 -5.89 -19.32 -2.78
C SER A 395 -5.66 -17.82 -2.92
N GLY A 396 -6.59 -17.04 -2.37
CA GLY A 396 -6.59 -15.58 -2.40
C GLY A 396 -5.58 -14.97 -1.44
N GLN A 397 -5.25 -13.70 -1.66
CA GLN A 397 -4.25 -12.97 -0.87
C GLN A 397 -4.68 -12.73 0.59
N HIS A 398 -5.98 -12.78 0.88
CA HIS A 398 -6.52 -12.45 2.20
C HIS A 398 -6.57 -13.63 3.18
N GLY A 399 -6.33 -14.86 2.71
CA GLY A 399 -6.31 -16.07 3.55
C GLY A 399 -7.67 -16.52 4.11
N TYR A 400 -8.76 -15.89 3.69
CA TYR A 400 -10.10 -16.24 4.15
C TYR A 400 -10.74 -17.39 3.37
N ASP A 401 -10.17 -17.75 2.22
CA ASP A 401 -10.64 -18.79 1.32
C ASP A 401 -9.92 -20.13 1.51
N THR A 402 -9.08 -20.27 2.54
CA THR A 402 -8.30 -21.49 2.80
C THR A 402 -9.17 -22.75 2.95
N ASN A 403 -10.39 -22.60 3.47
CA ASN A 403 -11.29 -23.71 3.68
C ASN A 403 -12.32 -23.88 2.54
N LEU A 404 -12.31 -23.04 1.49
CA LEU A 404 -13.32 -23.02 0.43
C LEU A 404 -12.88 -23.92 -0.74
N THR A 405 -13.58 -25.04 -0.92
CA THR A 405 -13.32 -25.99 -2.01
C THR A 405 -14.34 -25.84 -3.12
N ALA A 406 -14.05 -26.41 -4.30
CA ALA A 406 -15.03 -26.51 -5.38
C ALA A 406 -16.28 -27.28 -4.91
N LEU A 407 -17.46 -26.87 -5.39
CA LEU A 407 -18.71 -27.53 -5.02
C LEU A 407 -18.93 -28.76 -5.90
N LYS A 408 -19.04 -29.92 -5.24
CA LYS A 408 -19.49 -31.15 -5.90
C LYS A 408 -21.01 -31.14 -5.95
N LEU A 409 -21.57 -31.07 -7.15
CA LEU A 409 -23.00 -30.97 -7.40
C LEU A 409 -23.50 -32.20 -8.15
N LEU A 410 -24.80 -32.46 -8.06
CA LEU A 410 -25.51 -33.51 -8.79
C LEU A 410 -26.56 -32.84 -9.68
N SER A 411 -26.49 -33.06 -10.99
CA SER A 411 -27.49 -32.55 -11.93
C SER A 411 -28.76 -33.39 -11.95
N PHE A 412 -29.84 -32.84 -12.53
CA PHE A 412 -31.12 -33.51 -12.68
C PHE A 412 -31.04 -34.87 -13.42
N ASP A 413 -30.12 -34.99 -14.37
CA ASP A 413 -29.84 -36.18 -15.16
C ASP A 413 -28.97 -37.24 -14.42
N GLY A 414 -28.59 -36.97 -13.17
CA GLY A 414 -27.86 -37.90 -12.30
C GLY A 414 -26.35 -37.87 -12.44
N PHE A 415 -25.78 -36.91 -13.19
CA PHE A 415 -24.33 -36.75 -13.30
C PHE A 415 -23.77 -35.88 -12.17
N SER A 416 -22.63 -36.28 -11.58
CA SER A 416 -21.92 -35.42 -10.64
C SER A 416 -20.91 -34.54 -11.37
N PHE A 417 -20.83 -33.26 -11.04
CA PHE A 417 -19.83 -32.36 -11.60
C PHE A 417 -19.30 -31.38 -10.55
N ASP A 418 -18.07 -30.91 -10.77
CA ASP A 418 -17.44 -29.93 -9.90
C ASP A 418 -17.65 -28.52 -10.47
N LEU A 419 -18.13 -27.62 -9.63
CA LEU A 419 -18.40 -26.21 -9.93
C LEU A 419 -17.50 -25.30 -9.11
N GLU A 420 -16.67 -24.51 -9.79
CA GLU A 420 -15.91 -23.43 -9.16
C GLU A 420 -16.74 -22.14 -9.12
N ILE A 421 -16.62 -21.37 -8.05
CA ILE A 421 -17.36 -20.11 -7.85
C ILE A 421 -16.42 -19.04 -7.32
N PHE A 422 -16.58 -17.81 -7.81
CA PHE A 422 -15.89 -16.64 -7.28
C PHE A 422 -16.92 -15.67 -6.71
N GLN A 423 -16.88 -15.49 -5.40
CA GLN A 423 -17.82 -14.63 -4.70
C GLN A 423 -17.15 -13.34 -4.28
N ILE A 424 -17.68 -12.21 -4.76
CA ILE A 424 -17.17 -10.88 -4.41
C ILE A 424 -18.07 -10.29 -3.32
N ILE A 425 -17.50 -9.98 -2.16
CA ILE A 425 -18.22 -9.35 -1.06
C ILE A 425 -17.55 -8.06 -0.62
N HIS A 426 -18.37 -7.19 -0.02
CA HIS A 426 -17.99 -5.93 0.56
C HIS A 426 -18.68 -5.78 1.93
N ILE A 427 -17.94 -5.29 2.91
CA ILE A 427 -18.48 -4.96 4.22
C ILE A 427 -18.20 -3.47 4.45
N GLY A 428 -19.27 -2.70 4.60
CA GLY A 428 -19.15 -1.28 4.91
C GLY A 428 -18.56 -1.06 6.30
N ALA A 429 -17.80 0.02 6.48
CA ALA A 429 -17.21 0.35 7.78
C ALA A 429 -18.27 0.41 8.90
N SER A 430 -19.42 1.03 8.63
CA SER A 430 -20.55 1.14 9.58
C SER A 430 -21.22 -0.19 9.91
N ASP A 431 -21.10 -1.20 9.05
CA ASP A 431 -21.75 -2.50 9.23
C ASP A 431 -20.81 -3.54 9.82
N ALA A 432 -19.49 -3.34 9.72
CA ALA A 432 -18.47 -4.25 10.26
C ALA A 432 -18.70 -4.61 11.74
N PRO A 433 -19.01 -3.67 12.66
CA PRO A 433 -19.33 -4.02 14.04
C PRO A 433 -20.55 -4.95 14.20
N LYS A 434 -21.59 -4.76 13.39
CA LYS A 434 -22.81 -5.60 13.43
C LYS A 434 -22.49 -7.03 12.99
N VAL A 435 -21.71 -7.16 11.92
CA VAL A 435 -21.27 -8.46 11.39
C VAL A 435 -20.45 -9.21 12.43
N ILE A 436 -19.48 -8.55 13.08
CA ILE A 436 -18.64 -9.15 14.11
C ILE A 436 -19.41 -9.44 15.39
N SER A 437 -20.37 -8.59 15.79
CA SER A 437 -21.26 -8.87 16.93
C SER A 437 -22.05 -10.17 16.73
N ARG A 438 -22.53 -10.41 15.51
CA ARG A 438 -23.34 -11.59 15.19
C ARG A 438 -22.53 -12.87 15.05
N LEU A 439 -21.34 -12.79 14.44
CA LEU A 439 -20.58 -13.96 13.96
C LEU A 439 -19.23 -14.13 14.67
N GLY A 440 -18.78 -13.14 15.42
CA GLY A 440 -17.56 -13.15 16.23
C GLY A 440 -16.25 -12.90 15.47
N SER A 441 -16.14 -13.34 14.21
CA SER A 441 -14.94 -13.14 13.39
C SER A 441 -15.27 -13.14 11.90
N MET A 442 -14.37 -12.57 11.08
CA MET A 442 -14.51 -12.57 9.61
C MET A 442 -14.51 -13.99 9.02
N GLN A 443 -13.75 -14.92 9.61
CA GLN A 443 -13.72 -16.31 9.15
C GLN A 443 -15.08 -16.99 9.35
N ASN A 444 -15.75 -16.73 10.48
CA ASN A 444 -17.08 -17.28 10.75
C ASN A 444 -18.13 -16.76 9.77
N VAL A 445 -18.00 -15.52 9.28
CA VAL A 445 -18.87 -15.00 8.21
C VAL A 445 -18.82 -15.89 6.98
N ILE A 446 -17.63 -16.35 6.63
CA ILE A 446 -17.42 -17.13 5.42
C ILE A 446 -17.86 -18.58 5.63
N ASP A 447 -17.46 -19.19 6.74
CA ASP A 447 -17.71 -20.60 7.00
C ASP A 447 -19.16 -20.90 7.38
N GLN A 448 -19.80 -20.01 8.15
CA GLN A 448 -21.14 -20.26 8.71
C GLN A 448 -22.27 -19.59 7.92
N VAL A 449 -21.99 -18.51 7.17
CA VAL A 449 -23.03 -17.76 6.44
C VAL A 449 -22.82 -17.89 4.93
N LEU A 450 -21.67 -17.44 4.42
CA LEU A 450 -21.44 -17.36 2.98
C LEU A 450 -21.46 -18.74 2.30
N ARG A 451 -20.65 -19.68 2.80
CA ARG A 451 -20.48 -21.00 2.22
C ARG A 451 -21.81 -21.79 2.18
N PRO A 452 -22.60 -21.86 3.26
CA PRO A 452 -23.91 -22.51 3.21
C PRO A 452 -24.90 -21.84 2.25
N ILE A 453 -24.96 -20.51 2.20
CA ILE A 453 -25.89 -19.77 1.32
C ILE A 453 -25.56 -20.02 -0.15
N VAL A 454 -24.30 -19.82 -0.54
CA VAL A 454 -23.82 -20.04 -1.91
C VAL A 454 -23.98 -21.51 -2.29
N GLY A 455 -23.56 -22.42 -1.40
CA GLY A 455 -23.67 -23.86 -1.61
C GLY A 455 -25.11 -24.34 -1.80
N ASN A 456 -26.06 -23.82 -1.00
CA ASN A 456 -27.47 -24.18 -1.10
C ASN A 456 -28.06 -23.74 -2.45
N TYR A 457 -27.80 -22.49 -2.87
CA TYR A 457 -28.28 -22.01 -4.17
C TYR A 457 -27.82 -22.91 -5.31
N PHE A 458 -26.52 -23.18 -5.42
CA PHE A 458 -25.99 -23.97 -6.54
C PHE A 458 -26.40 -25.45 -6.46
N ARG A 459 -26.61 -26.02 -5.28
CA ARG A 459 -27.17 -27.38 -5.14
C ARG A 459 -28.60 -27.46 -5.65
N ASN A 460 -29.46 -26.52 -5.27
CA ASN A 460 -30.85 -26.52 -5.74
C ASN A 460 -30.91 -26.23 -7.25
N SER A 461 -30.14 -25.25 -7.70
CA SER A 461 -30.03 -24.90 -9.12
C SER A 461 -29.48 -26.04 -9.98
N ALA A 462 -28.57 -26.88 -9.46
CA ALA A 462 -28.10 -28.07 -10.18
C ALA A 462 -29.18 -29.17 -10.26
N GLN A 463 -30.01 -29.33 -9.23
CA GLN A 463 -31.07 -30.36 -9.19
C GLN A 463 -32.23 -30.08 -10.14
N GLU A 464 -32.45 -28.83 -10.54
CA GLU A 464 -33.57 -28.45 -11.41
C GLU A 464 -33.27 -28.60 -12.91
N TYR A 465 -32.01 -28.77 -13.30
CA TYR A 465 -31.58 -28.73 -14.70
C TYR A 465 -30.55 -29.79 -15.05
N THR A 466 -30.46 -30.11 -16.34
CA THR A 466 -29.38 -30.97 -16.85
C THR A 466 -28.04 -30.22 -16.83
N ILE A 467 -26.93 -30.96 -16.83
CA ILE A 467 -25.59 -30.35 -16.87
C ILE A 467 -25.34 -29.55 -18.16
N LEU A 468 -25.96 -29.99 -19.26
CA LEU A 468 -25.88 -29.32 -20.56
C LEU A 468 -26.58 -27.98 -20.55
N ASP A 469 -27.80 -27.95 -20.03
CA ASP A 469 -28.56 -26.71 -19.88
C ASP A 469 -27.83 -25.76 -18.92
N PHE A 470 -27.21 -26.29 -17.87
CA PHE A 470 -26.37 -25.52 -16.95
C PHE A 470 -25.16 -24.87 -17.65
N LEU A 471 -24.50 -25.59 -18.57
CA LEU A 471 -23.38 -25.07 -19.36
C LEU A 471 -23.82 -23.98 -20.35
N ILE A 472 -24.97 -24.17 -21.01
CA ILE A 472 -25.50 -23.23 -22.02
C ILE A 472 -26.04 -21.96 -21.35
N ALA A 473 -26.82 -22.11 -20.28
CA ALA A 473 -27.48 -20.99 -19.57
C ALA A 473 -26.61 -20.36 -18.47
N ARG A 474 -25.28 -20.54 -18.52
CA ARG A 474 -24.34 -20.07 -17.49
C ARG A 474 -24.53 -18.60 -17.12
N SER A 475 -24.68 -17.71 -18.12
CA SER A 475 -24.80 -16.27 -17.89
C SER A 475 -26.08 -15.92 -17.13
N GLU A 476 -27.18 -16.57 -17.46
CA GLU A 476 -28.48 -16.38 -16.80
C GLU A 476 -28.42 -16.87 -15.34
N ARG A 477 -27.86 -18.08 -15.13
CA ARG A 477 -27.65 -18.64 -13.78
C ARG A 477 -26.78 -17.77 -12.90
N GLN A 478 -25.77 -17.11 -13.47
CA GLN A 478 -24.88 -16.22 -12.74
C GLN A 478 -25.61 -14.97 -12.23
N VAL A 479 -26.50 -14.41 -13.05
CA VAL A 479 -27.33 -13.25 -12.67
C VAL A 479 -28.29 -13.65 -11.56
N GLU A 480 -28.99 -14.78 -11.71
CA GLU A 480 -29.91 -15.31 -10.70
C GLU A 480 -29.19 -15.63 -9.38
N ALA A 481 -28.00 -16.26 -9.46
CA ALA A 481 -27.16 -16.54 -8.30
C ALA A 481 -26.79 -15.27 -7.55
N SER A 482 -26.37 -14.25 -8.29
CA SER A 482 -25.96 -12.97 -7.72
C SER A 482 -27.13 -12.27 -7.02
N GLU A 483 -28.32 -12.29 -7.60
CA GLU A 483 -29.52 -11.71 -6.96
C GLU A 483 -29.94 -12.48 -5.70
N TYR A 484 -29.97 -13.81 -5.77
CA TYR A 484 -30.30 -14.67 -4.63
C TYR A 484 -29.32 -14.47 -3.47
N VAL A 485 -28.01 -14.58 -3.75
CA VAL A 485 -26.96 -14.44 -2.73
C VAL A 485 -26.95 -13.02 -2.16
N LYS A 486 -27.16 -11.99 -2.97
CA LYS A 486 -27.27 -10.60 -2.53
C LYS A 486 -28.46 -10.37 -1.60
N SER A 487 -29.61 -10.97 -1.90
CA SER A 487 -30.78 -10.90 -1.02
C SER A 487 -30.51 -11.60 0.32
N ALA A 488 -29.94 -12.81 0.27
CA ALA A 488 -29.67 -13.61 1.46
C ALA A 488 -28.62 -12.97 2.40
N LEU A 489 -27.53 -12.42 1.86
CA LEU A 489 -26.45 -11.83 2.66
C LEU A 489 -26.80 -10.47 3.27
N ARG A 490 -27.75 -9.74 2.66
CA ARG A 490 -28.25 -8.47 3.24
C ARG A 490 -28.83 -8.65 4.64
N ALA A 491 -29.44 -9.80 4.94
CA ALA A 491 -29.94 -10.10 6.27
C ALA A 491 -28.84 -10.15 7.34
N TYR A 492 -27.58 -10.35 6.92
CA TYR A 492 -26.39 -10.44 7.77
C TYR A 492 -25.51 -9.18 7.71
N ASP A 493 -26.01 -8.08 7.13
CA ASP A 493 -25.27 -6.82 6.98
C ASP A 493 -23.99 -6.96 6.12
N VAL A 494 -23.94 -7.99 5.26
CA VAL A 494 -22.86 -8.23 4.29
C VAL A 494 -23.37 -7.93 2.88
N GLN A 495 -22.60 -7.16 2.11
CA GLN A 495 -22.98 -6.81 0.74
C GLN A 495 -22.31 -7.76 -0.26
N ALA A 496 -23.09 -8.55 -1.00
CA ALA A 496 -22.57 -9.21 -2.20
C ALA A 496 -22.57 -8.23 -3.37
N VAL A 497 -21.41 -8.09 -3.99
CA VAL A 497 -21.22 -7.31 -5.21
C VAL A 497 -21.63 -8.17 -6.40
N ASP A 498 -21.03 -9.36 -6.50
CA ASP A 498 -21.24 -10.28 -7.64
C ASP A 498 -20.91 -11.72 -7.23
N SER A 499 -21.53 -12.70 -7.90
CA SER A 499 -21.27 -14.14 -7.74
C SER A 499 -20.97 -14.72 -9.12
N LEU A 500 -19.69 -14.91 -9.43
CA LEU A 500 -19.25 -15.40 -10.73
C LEU A 500 -19.13 -16.92 -10.72
N ILE A 501 -19.60 -17.55 -11.79
CA ILE A 501 -19.34 -18.97 -12.02
C ILE A 501 -17.95 -19.10 -12.63
N GLY A 502 -17.16 -20.07 -12.16
CA GLY A 502 -15.80 -20.40 -12.61
C GLY A 502 -15.79 -21.55 -13.62
N LEU A 503 -14.83 -22.46 -13.54
CA LEU A 503 -14.81 -23.66 -14.38
C LEU A 503 -15.92 -24.63 -13.96
N ILE A 504 -16.58 -25.23 -14.94
CA ILE A 504 -17.50 -26.37 -14.75
C ILE A 504 -16.76 -27.59 -15.31
N THR A 505 -16.52 -28.59 -14.47
CA THR A 505 -15.82 -29.82 -14.89
C THR A 505 -16.84 -30.95 -15.02
N PRO A 506 -17.40 -31.20 -16.22
CA PRO A 506 -18.29 -32.33 -16.44
C PRO A 506 -17.52 -33.67 -16.43
N PRO A 507 -18.21 -34.79 -16.16
CA PRO A 507 -17.64 -36.12 -16.40
C PRO A 507 -17.23 -36.33 -17.86
N ASN A 508 -16.12 -37.05 -18.09
CA ASN A 508 -15.56 -37.28 -19.43
C ASN A 508 -16.53 -38.03 -20.37
N GLU A 509 -17.41 -38.86 -19.84
CA GLU A 509 -18.36 -39.68 -20.62
C GLU A 509 -19.31 -38.82 -21.46
N LEU A 510 -19.80 -37.71 -20.91
CA LEU A 510 -20.71 -36.81 -21.61
C LEU A 510 -20.03 -36.04 -22.74
N MET A 511 -18.76 -35.67 -22.56
CA MET A 511 -18.01 -34.93 -23.57
C MET A 511 -17.84 -35.73 -24.85
N HIS A 512 -17.61 -37.05 -24.75
CA HIS A 512 -17.55 -37.94 -25.91
C HIS A 512 -18.87 -37.93 -26.68
N THR A 513 -20.00 -38.15 -25.99
CA THR A 513 -21.33 -38.18 -26.64
C THR A 513 -21.72 -36.85 -27.27
N LEU A 514 -21.37 -35.71 -26.65
CA LEU A 514 -21.65 -34.38 -27.18
C LEU A 514 -20.81 -34.05 -28.41
N THR A 515 -19.53 -34.40 -28.34
CA THR A 515 -18.60 -34.25 -29.45
C THR A 515 -19.07 -35.09 -30.63
N ASP A 516 -19.45 -36.35 -30.38
CA ASP A 516 -19.98 -37.27 -31.39
C ASP A 516 -21.29 -36.75 -31.99
N ARG A 517 -22.22 -36.25 -31.17
CA ARG A 517 -23.48 -35.66 -31.64
C ARG A 517 -23.22 -34.44 -32.52
N LYS A 518 -22.30 -33.56 -32.12
CA LYS A 518 -21.96 -32.36 -32.90
C LYS A 518 -21.27 -32.71 -34.21
N ILE A 519 -20.37 -33.69 -34.19
CA ILE A 519 -19.74 -34.23 -35.40
C ILE A 519 -20.80 -34.81 -36.32
N ALA A 520 -21.75 -35.61 -35.80
CA ALA A 520 -22.82 -36.18 -36.59
C ALA A 520 -23.74 -35.10 -37.21
N GLU A 521 -24.06 -34.03 -36.49
CA GLU A 521 -24.82 -32.89 -37.03
C GLU A 521 -24.09 -32.18 -38.18
N GLU A 522 -22.80 -31.90 -38.01
CA GLU A 522 -22.00 -31.25 -39.07
C GLU A 522 -21.75 -32.19 -40.26
N GLN A 523 -21.59 -33.49 -40.01
CA GLN A 523 -21.56 -34.52 -41.06
C GLN A 523 -22.89 -34.58 -41.82
N ARG A 524 -24.03 -34.54 -41.13
CA ARG A 524 -25.35 -34.51 -41.75
C ARG A 524 -25.50 -33.30 -42.67
N LYS A 525 -25.13 -32.10 -42.21
CA LYS A 525 -25.12 -30.90 -43.07
C LYS A 525 -24.20 -31.06 -44.28
N THR A 526 -23.02 -31.65 -44.08
CA THR A 526 -22.08 -31.92 -45.18
C THR A 526 -22.69 -32.87 -46.20
N TYR A 527 -23.33 -33.95 -45.77
CA TYR A 527 -24.02 -34.90 -46.66
C TYR A 527 -25.21 -34.26 -47.39
N GLU A 528 -25.97 -33.40 -46.72
CA GLU A 528 -27.08 -32.67 -47.33
C GLU A 528 -26.58 -31.73 -48.44
N VAL A 529 -25.52 -30.96 -48.18
CA VAL A 529 -24.87 -30.10 -49.19
C VAL A 529 -24.29 -30.93 -50.34
N GLN A 530 -23.63 -32.06 -50.05
CA GLN A 530 -23.13 -32.97 -51.08
C GLN A 530 -24.26 -33.53 -51.94
N GLN A 531 -25.37 -33.94 -51.33
CA GLN A 531 -26.55 -34.44 -52.04
C GLN A 531 -27.12 -33.36 -52.96
N MET A 532 -27.34 -32.14 -52.46
CA MET A 532 -27.81 -31.01 -53.28
C MET A 532 -26.87 -30.73 -54.46
N ALA A 533 -25.55 -30.73 -54.23
CA ALA A 533 -24.56 -30.53 -55.29
C ALA A 533 -24.57 -31.65 -56.33
N GLN A 534 -24.77 -32.91 -55.91
CA GLN A 534 -24.88 -34.04 -56.83
C GLN A 534 -26.17 -33.99 -57.65
N THR A 535 -27.31 -33.64 -57.04
CA THR A 535 -28.57 -33.46 -57.76
C THR A 535 -28.44 -32.33 -58.78
N GLN A 536 -27.84 -31.19 -58.41
CA GLN A 536 -27.60 -30.09 -59.34
C GLN A 536 -26.68 -30.50 -60.51
N ARG A 537 -25.63 -31.29 -60.24
CA ARG A 537 -24.78 -31.86 -61.29
C ARG A 537 -25.54 -32.79 -62.22
N GLN A 538 -26.39 -33.67 -61.69
CA GLN A 538 -27.22 -34.57 -62.49
C GLN A 538 -28.19 -33.77 -63.39
N MET A 539 -28.80 -32.70 -62.86
CA MET A 539 -29.64 -31.80 -63.67
C MET A 539 -28.82 -31.13 -64.78
N LEU A 540 -27.66 -30.57 -64.47
CA LEU A 540 -26.79 -29.91 -65.46
C LEU A 540 -26.31 -30.88 -66.55
N VAL A 541 -25.91 -32.11 -66.19
CA VAL A 541 -25.52 -33.14 -67.16
C VAL A 541 -26.71 -33.53 -68.05
N ARG A 542 -27.90 -33.69 -67.45
CA ARG A 542 -29.13 -34.00 -68.20
C ARG A 542 -29.49 -32.89 -69.18
N GLU A 543 -29.42 -31.64 -68.75
CA GLU A 543 -29.68 -30.46 -69.61
C GLU A 543 -28.64 -30.35 -70.72
N THR A 544 -27.35 -30.55 -70.41
CA THR A 544 -26.27 -30.56 -71.41
C THR A 544 -26.48 -31.68 -72.44
N ALA A 545 -26.83 -32.89 -72.00
CA ALA A 545 -27.10 -34.01 -72.92
C ALA A 545 -28.31 -33.74 -73.84
N ILE A 546 -29.35 -33.07 -73.35
CA ILE A 546 -30.48 -32.64 -74.19
C ILE A 546 -30.02 -31.59 -75.20
N ALA A 547 -29.18 -30.63 -74.79
CA ALA A 547 -28.62 -29.61 -75.68
C ALA A 547 -27.72 -30.23 -76.76
N ASP A 548 -26.90 -31.22 -76.41
CA ASP A 548 -26.04 -31.95 -77.36
C ASP A 548 -26.89 -32.75 -78.37
N ILE A 549 -27.95 -33.43 -77.91
CA ILE A 549 -28.89 -34.13 -78.80
C ILE A 549 -29.59 -33.15 -79.75
N GLN A 550 -29.99 -31.96 -79.26
CA GLN A 550 -30.58 -30.92 -80.11
C GLN A 550 -29.57 -30.37 -81.11
N GLN A 551 -28.31 -30.19 -80.71
CA GLN A 551 -27.24 -29.74 -81.60
C GLN A 551 -26.95 -30.77 -82.71
N ASP A 552 -26.94 -32.05 -82.38
CA ASP A 552 -26.74 -33.12 -83.36
C ASP A 552 -27.95 -33.26 -84.31
N LEU A 553 -29.19 -33.13 -83.81
CA LEU A 553 -30.40 -33.12 -84.64
C LEU A 553 -30.34 -31.98 -85.68
N VAL A 554 -29.99 -30.76 -85.25
CA VAL A 554 -29.91 -29.58 -86.13
C VAL A 554 -28.79 -29.74 -87.16
N LYS A 555 -27.63 -30.30 -86.78
CA LYS A 555 -26.55 -30.61 -87.74
C LYS A 555 -27.00 -31.62 -88.80
N SER A 556 -27.75 -32.66 -88.41
CA SER A 556 -28.27 -33.65 -89.35
C SER A 556 -29.32 -33.06 -90.30
N GLU A 557 -30.25 -32.23 -89.82
CA GLU A 557 -31.24 -31.56 -90.67
C GLU A 557 -30.60 -30.55 -91.64
N GLN A 558 -29.66 -29.73 -91.14
CA GLN A 558 -28.93 -28.80 -92.00
C GLN A 558 -28.02 -29.53 -93.01
N GLY A 559 -27.43 -30.67 -92.63
CA GLY A 559 -26.65 -31.50 -93.55
C GLY A 559 -27.45 -32.01 -94.74
N VAL A 560 -28.70 -32.47 -94.53
CA VAL A 560 -29.62 -32.87 -95.61
C VAL A 560 -29.97 -31.69 -96.49
N THR A 561 -30.30 -30.55 -95.87
CA THR A 561 -30.67 -29.32 -96.61
C THR A 561 -29.51 -28.80 -97.46
N ILE A 562 -28.28 -28.84 -96.94
CA ILE A 562 -27.07 -28.45 -97.69
C ILE A 562 -26.84 -29.40 -98.88
N ALA A 563 -27.00 -30.71 -98.69
CA ALA A 563 -26.85 -31.68 -99.77
C ALA A 563 -27.90 -31.49 -100.88
N GLU A 564 -29.15 -31.18 -100.51
CA GLU A 564 -30.25 -30.91 -101.45
C GLU A 564 -30.06 -29.58 -102.20
N LEU A 565 -29.61 -28.53 -101.51
CA LEU A 565 -29.22 -27.26 -102.12
C LEU A 565 -28.03 -27.44 -103.08
N GLN A 566 -27.05 -28.27 -102.70
CA GLN A 566 -25.89 -28.55 -103.54
C GLN A 566 -26.26 -29.38 -104.78
N ALA A 567 -27.19 -30.33 -104.66
CA ALA A 567 -27.75 -31.06 -105.80
C ALA A 567 -28.54 -30.14 -106.76
N ASN A 568 -29.37 -29.24 -106.22
CA ASN A 568 -30.10 -28.26 -107.03
C ASN A 568 -29.17 -27.25 -107.71
N ALA A 569 -28.10 -26.82 -107.05
CA ALA A 569 -27.07 -25.96 -107.64
C ALA A 569 -26.37 -26.66 -108.82
N GLN A 570 -26.07 -27.97 -108.70
CA GLN A 570 -25.50 -28.75 -109.80
C GLN A 570 -26.45 -28.89 -110.99
N ILE A 571 -27.76 -29.09 -110.75
CA ILE A 571 -28.76 -29.15 -111.82
C ILE A 571 -28.84 -27.79 -112.54
N GLN A 572 -28.87 -26.68 -111.80
CA GLN A 572 -28.92 -25.34 -112.40
C GLN A 572 -27.66 -25.02 -113.20
N GLN A 573 -26.48 -25.41 -112.72
CA GLN A 573 -25.23 -25.24 -113.44
C GLN A 573 -25.24 -26.03 -114.76
N ALA A 574 -25.67 -27.29 -114.75
CA ALA A 574 -25.79 -28.11 -115.96
C ALA A 574 -26.81 -27.53 -116.97
N THR A 575 -27.91 -26.95 -116.49
CA THR A 575 -28.88 -26.27 -117.38
C THR A 575 -28.32 -24.97 -117.96
N GLY A 576 -27.58 -24.19 -117.17
CA GLY A 576 -26.93 -22.96 -117.64
C GLY A 576 -25.83 -23.24 -118.68
N GLU A 577 -25.08 -24.32 -118.51
CA GLU A 577 -24.10 -24.78 -119.50
C GLU A 577 -24.76 -25.23 -120.81
N ALA A 578 -25.91 -25.91 -120.76
CA ALA A 578 -26.67 -26.31 -121.94
C ALA A 578 -27.24 -25.10 -122.71
N GLU A 579 -27.75 -24.08 -122.02
CA GLU A 579 -28.22 -22.85 -122.64
C GLU A 579 -27.08 -22.01 -123.23
N ALA A 580 -25.92 -21.94 -122.55
CA ALA A 580 -24.74 -21.26 -123.05
C ALA A 580 -24.22 -21.89 -124.36
N ILE A 581 -24.21 -23.22 -124.47
CA ILE A 581 -23.84 -23.93 -125.71
C ILE A 581 -24.82 -23.61 -126.84
N LYS A 582 -26.12 -23.57 -126.55
CA LYS A 582 -27.16 -23.23 -127.55
C LYS A 582 -27.03 -21.79 -128.05
N LEU A 583 -26.75 -20.85 -127.15
CA LEU A 583 -26.53 -19.44 -127.50
C LEU A 583 -25.24 -19.26 -128.33
N LYS A 584 -24.18 -19.99 -127.98
CA LYS A 584 -22.91 -19.99 -128.72
C LYS A 584 -23.04 -20.58 -130.13
N ALA A 585 -23.91 -21.58 -130.32
CA ALA A 585 -24.21 -22.14 -131.64
C ALA A 585 -24.98 -21.18 -132.55
N ILE A 586 -25.91 -20.38 -132.00
CA ILE A 586 -26.65 -19.35 -132.75
C ILE A 586 -25.71 -18.20 -133.16
N ALA A 587 -24.86 -17.74 -132.24
CA ALA A 587 -23.86 -16.70 -132.54
C ALA A 587 -22.84 -17.14 -133.61
N GLY A 588 -22.48 -18.43 -133.63
CA GLY A 588 -21.63 -19.01 -134.68
C GLY A 588 -22.29 -18.98 -136.07
N ALA A 589 -23.62 -19.12 -136.16
CA ALA A 589 -24.33 -19.08 -137.43
C ALA A 589 -24.42 -17.66 -138.03
N GLU A 590 -24.59 -16.63 -137.19
CA GLU A 590 -24.58 -15.23 -137.65
C GLU A 590 -23.18 -14.75 -138.06
N GLY A 591 -22.13 -15.19 -137.36
CA GLY A 591 -20.74 -14.90 -137.73
C GLY A 591 -20.34 -15.47 -139.11
N ILE A 592 -20.87 -16.63 -139.49
CA ILE A 592 -20.60 -17.26 -140.80
C ILE A 592 -21.35 -16.54 -141.93
N ARG A 593 -22.59 -16.06 -141.71
CA ARG A 593 -23.31 -15.24 -142.73
C ARG A 593 -22.64 -13.89 -142.97
N ALA A 594 -22.16 -13.23 -141.92
CA ALA A 594 -21.48 -11.94 -142.04
C ALA A 594 -20.14 -12.05 -142.78
N THR A 595 -19.35 -13.09 -142.48
CA THR A 595 -18.07 -13.34 -143.15
C THR A 595 -18.23 -13.87 -144.58
N GLY A 596 -19.30 -14.64 -144.87
CA GLY A 596 -19.63 -15.08 -146.23
C GLY A 596 -19.98 -13.93 -147.18
N ASN A 597 -20.77 -12.96 -146.72
CA ASN A 597 -21.12 -11.77 -147.51
C ASN A 597 -19.91 -10.84 -147.71
N ALA A 598 -19.08 -10.65 -146.68
CA ALA A 598 -17.87 -9.83 -146.78
C ALA A 598 -16.85 -10.43 -147.77
N LYS A 599 -16.64 -11.76 -147.74
CA LYS A 599 -15.74 -12.45 -148.68
C LYS A 599 -16.26 -12.39 -150.12
N ALA A 600 -17.57 -12.49 -150.33
CA ALA A 600 -18.17 -12.38 -151.67
C ALA A 600 -17.95 -10.98 -152.29
N GLU A 601 -18.03 -9.92 -151.49
CA GLU A 601 -17.79 -8.53 -151.94
C GLU A 601 -16.31 -8.28 -152.28
N THR A 602 -15.39 -8.82 -151.47
CA THR A 602 -13.94 -8.75 -151.76
C THR A 602 -13.56 -9.55 -153.00
N TYR A 603 -14.18 -10.71 -153.24
CA TYR A 603 -13.97 -11.48 -154.47
C TYR A 603 -14.44 -10.72 -155.71
N ARG A 604 -15.57 -10.01 -155.62
CA ARG A 604 -16.12 -9.24 -156.74
C ARG A 604 -15.22 -8.07 -157.13
N THR A 605 -14.66 -7.38 -156.13
CA THR A 605 -13.79 -6.21 -156.34
C THR A 605 -12.37 -6.61 -156.75
N GLY A 606 -11.83 -7.70 -156.20
CA GLY A 606 -10.49 -8.21 -156.54
C GLY A 606 -10.36 -8.70 -157.99
N VAL A 607 -11.40 -9.32 -158.54
CA VAL A 607 -11.41 -9.78 -159.94
C VAL A 607 -11.47 -8.60 -160.92
N GLN A 608 -12.14 -7.50 -160.56
CA GLN A 608 -12.22 -6.28 -161.38
C GLN A 608 -10.89 -5.51 -161.45
N ALA A 609 -10.03 -5.60 -160.43
CA ALA A 609 -8.77 -4.88 -160.39
C ALA A 609 -7.58 -5.62 -161.02
N VAL A 610 -7.58 -6.97 -161.02
CA VAL A 610 -6.38 -7.77 -161.35
C VAL A 610 -6.53 -8.67 -162.58
N GLY A 611 -7.74 -8.87 -163.10
CA GLY A 611 -7.96 -9.72 -164.28
C GLY A 611 -7.79 -11.22 -164.01
N LEU A 612 -8.54 -12.05 -164.75
CA LEU A 612 -8.79 -13.47 -164.45
C LEU A 612 -7.55 -14.35 -164.27
N GLN A 613 -6.40 -14.02 -164.89
CA GLN A 613 -5.20 -14.84 -164.82
C GLN A 613 -4.24 -14.47 -163.68
N GLY A 614 -4.33 -13.26 -163.10
CA GLY A 614 -3.48 -12.85 -161.97
C GLY A 614 -4.04 -13.23 -160.60
N TYR A 615 -5.37 -13.22 -160.47
CA TYR A 615 -6.06 -13.47 -159.19
C TYR A 615 -5.92 -14.93 -158.70
N THR A 616 -5.88 -15.89 -159.63
CA THR A 616 -5.72 -17.33 -159.32
C THR A 616 -4.33 -17.67 -158.76
N ALA A 617 -3.28 -17.03 -159.25
CA ALA A 617 -1.92 -17.23 -158.73
C ALA A 617 -1.75 -16.65 -157.32
N MET A 618 -2.34 -15.48 -157.05
CA MET A 618 -2.28 -14.85 -155.73
C MET A 618 -3.03 -15.68 -154.68
N GLN A 619 -4.21 -16.18 -155.02
CA GLN A 619 -5.00 -17.00 -154.10
C GLN A 619 -4.37 -18.38 -153.84
N LEU A 620 -3.67 -18.95 -154.82
CA LEU A 620 -2.91 -20.19 -154.63
C LEU A 620 -1.70 -19.99 -153.70
N MET A 621 -1.01 -18.84 -153.79
CA MET A 621 0.09 -18.48 -152.87
C MET A 621 -0.42 -18.21 -151.44
N GLU A 622 -1.56 -17.54 -151.28
CA GLU A 622 -2.12 -17.22 -149.95
C GLU A 622 -2.61 -18.46 -149.21
N ILE A 623 -3.21 -19.43 -149.92
CA ILE A 623 -3.62 -20.73 -149.34
C ILE A 623 -2.39 -21.57 -148.92
N VAL A 624 -1.24 -21.40 -149.57
CA VAL A 624 0.01 -22.09 -149.18
C VAL A 624 0.66 -21.43 -147.95
N GLY A 625 0.41 -20.13 -147.70
CA GLY A 625 0.89 -19.41 -146.52
C GLY A 625 0.07 -19.65 -145.25
N ASP A 626 -1.26 -19.68 -145.34
CA ASP A 626 -2.15 -19.74 -144.17
C ASP A 626 -2.17 -21.11 -143.48
N HIS A 627 -1.89 -22.19 -144.21
CA HIS A 627 -1.93 -23.55 -143.67
C HIS A 627 -0.63 -24.05 -142.98
N HIS A 628 0.39 -23.20 -142.77
CA HIS A 628 1.57 -23.46 -141.92
C HIS A 628 2.07 -24.93 -141.92
N VAL A 629 2.31 -25.52 -143.09
CA VAL A 629 2.79 -26.91 -143.20
C VAL A 629 4.25 -26.98 -142.73
N ARG A 630 4.49 -27.62 -141.57
CA ARG A 630 5.82 -27.85 -140.97
C ARG A 630 6.26 -29.29 -141.21
N ILE A 631 7.45 -29.49 -141.81
CA ILE A 631 8.05 -30.78 -142.20
C ILE A 631 9.39 -30.95 -141.47
N ILE A 632 9.44 -31.74 -140.39
CA ILE A 632 10.57 -32.63 -140.00
C ILE A 632 10.14 -33.55 -138.83
N PRO A 633 10.52 -34.85 -138.81
CA PRO A 633 10.00 -35.82 -137.85
C PRO A 633 10.96 -36.13 -136.70
N ASP A 634 10.43 -36.29 -135.48
CA ASP A 634 11.10 -37.03 -134.41
C ASP A 634 10.18 -38.13 -133.87
N ILE A 635 10.61 -39.34 -134.20
CA ILE A 635 10.35 -40.62 -133.55
C ILE A 635 10.99 -40.62 -132.15
N ILE A 636 10.33 -41.20 -131.15
CA ILE A 636 10.78 -42.47 -130.53
C ILE A 636 9.77 -42.93 -129.47
N VAL A 637 9.56 -44.23 -129.56
CA VAL A 637 8.84 -45.18 -128.73
C VAL A 637 9.59 -45.45 -127.41
N GLY A 638 8.81 -45.56 -126.33
CA GLY A 638 8.82 -46.73 -125.42
C GLY A 638 10.01 -46.99 -124.49
N GLY A 639 9.66 -47.56 -123.34
CA GLY A 639 10.45 -48.65 -122.74
C GLY A 639 11.29 -48.32 -121.50
N ASN A 640 10.67 -48.55 -120.35
CA ASN A 640 11.16 -49.42 -119.28
C ASN A 640 12.40 -49.04 -118.45
N ASN A 641 12.13 -48.94 -117.14
CA ASN A 641 12.93 -49.41 -115.99
C ASN A 641 14.17 -48.64 -115.52
N GLY A 642 14.14 -48.23 -114.25
CA GLY A 642 15.33 -48.25 -113.38
C GLY A 642 15.86 -46.90 -112.84
N SER A 643 15.49 -46.61 -111.59
CA SER A 643 16.35 -46.09 -110.51
C SER A 643 16.97 -44.67 -110.58
N ASN A 644 16.41 -43.82 -109.69
CA ASN A 644 17.05 -42.87 -108.77
C ASN A 644 17.94 -41.70 -109.23
N ASN A 645 17.43 -40.53 -108.79
CA ASN A 645 18.07 -39.42 -108.11
C ASN A 645 18.75 -38.29 -108.89
N GLY A 646 18.09 -37.12 -108.77
CA GLY A 646 18.76 -35.89 -108.36
C GLY A 646 18.81 -34.81 -109.43
N LEU A 647 18.69 -33.53 -109.14
CA LEU A 647 18.63 -32.78 -107.89
C LEU A 647 18.23 -31.34 -108.30
N ALA A 648 17.46 -30.67 -107.44
CA ALA A 648 17.80 -29.32 -106.98
C ALA A 648 18.41 -28.28 -107.95
N ASP A 649 17.64 -27.73 -108.91
CA ASP A 649 18.08 -26.50 -109.62
C ASP A 649 16.97 -25.49 -110.01
N GLY A 650 15.69 -25.71 -109.65
CA GLY A 650 14.58 -24.87 -110.15
C GLY A 650 13.85 -23.98 -109.15
N LEU A 651 13.89 -24.28 -107.85
CA LEU A 651 13.00 -23.64 -106.85
C LEU A 651 13.74 -22.97 -105.68
N LEU A 652 15.07 -23.10 -105.59
CA LEU A 652 15.90 -22.44 -104.58
C LEU A 652 16.27 -20.99 -104.96
N SER A 653 15.95 -20.55 -106.19
CA SER A 653 16.28 -19.23 -106.75
C SER A 653 15.23 -18.14 -106.48
N MET A 654 14.06 -18.46 -105.93
CA MET A 654 12.94 -17.50 -105.80
C MET A 654 12.68 -16.98 -104.37
N ILE A 655 13.30 -17.54 -103.33
CA ILE A 655 13.12 -17.08 -101.93
C ILE A 655 14.41 -16.48 -101.32
N LEU A 656 15.56 -16.60 -101.99
CA LEU A 656 16.80 -15.91 -101.62
C LEU A 656 16.74 -14.38 -101.88
N TRP A 657 15.65 -13.86 -102.43
CA TRP A 657 15.53 -12.46 -102.85
C TRP A 657 14.89 -11.51 -101.83
N ASN A 658 14.42 -11.98 -100.67
CA ASN A 658 13.56 -11.13 -99.81
C ASN A 658 14.03 -10.92 -98.34
N GLN A 659 15.34 -11.00 -98.05
CA GLN A 659 15.89 -10.67 -96.72
C GLN A 659 17.24 -9.91 -96.73
N THR A 660 17.30 -8.73 -97.35
CA THR A 660 18.39 -7.76 -97.05
C THR A 660 17.92 -6.29 -97.08
N ASN A 661 17.37 -5.77 -95.95
CA ASN A 661 17.94 -4.57 -95.29
C ASN A 661 17.27 -4.14 -93.97
N SER A 662 18.15 -3.89 -92.99
CA SER A 662 18.14 -2.92 -91.87
C SER A 662 17.18 -3.01 -90.66
N LYS A 663 17.72 -3.63 -89.57
CA LYS A 663 18.02 -3.09 -88.21
C LYS A 663 17.17 -1.96 -87.59
N THR A 664 16.65 -2.17 -86.35
CA THR A 664 17.11 -1.62 -85.03
C THR A 664 16.03 -1.64 -83.91
N HIS A 665 16.42 -2.01 -82.68
CA HIS A 665 15.74 -1.82 -81.36
C HIS A 665 15.86 -0.34 -80.88
N PRO A 666 15.24 0.19 -79.77
CA PRO A 666 14.68 -0.47 -78.55
C PRO A 666 13.38 0.15 -77.93
N GLU A 667 12.91 -0.49 -76.84
CA GLU A 667 12.06 -0.03 -75.70
C GLU A 667 11.05 1.14 -75.83
N SER A 668 9.78 0.92 -75.41
CA SER A 668 9.17 1.63 -74.26
C SER A 668 7.72 1.16 -73.95
N LYS A 669 7.44 1.02 -72.64
CA LYS A 669 6.24 1.41 -71.84
C LYS A 669 4.84 1.30 -72.49
N ILE A 670 3.83 0.78 -71.79
CA ILE A 670 2.94 1.55 -70.87
C ILE A 670 2.06 0.59 -70.02
N PRO A 671 1.50 1.04 -68.87
CA PRO A 671 1.39 0.24 -67.64
C PRO A 671 -0.05 0.02 -67.09
N THR A 672 -0.11 -0.81 -66.03
CA THR A 672 -1.00 -0.93 -64.84
C THR A 672 -2.35 -0.18 -64.71
N PRO A 673 -3.26 -0.71 -63.85
CA PRO A 673 -3.35 -0.11 -62.50
C PRO A 673 -3.19 -1.13 -61.33
N PRO A 674 -2.87 -0.66 -60.10
CA PRO A 674 -2.29 -1.46 -59.01
C PRO A 674 -3.23 -1.48 -57.75
N PRO A 675 -2.77 -1.70 -56.48
CA PRO A 675 -3.03 -2.92 -55.70
C PRO A 675 -3.51 -2.67 -54.24
N LEU A 676 -3.52 -3.74 -53.39
CA LEU A 676 -3.07 -3.84 -51.96
C LEU A 676 -4.03 -4.67 -51.07
N PRO A 677 -3.57 -5.27 -49.95
CA PRO A 677 -2.30 -5.94 -49.67
C PRO A 677 -2.48 -7.35 -49.05
N ASN A 678 -1.43 -8.18 -49.15
CA ASN A 678 -1.38 -9.55 -48.61
C ASN A 678 -0.90 -9.61 -47.14
N PRO A 679 -1.18 -10.75 -46.45
CA PRO A 679 -0.96 -10.96 -45.02
C PRO A 679 0.50 -11.33 -44.69
N ILE A 680 0.91 -11.00 -43.46
CA ILE A 680 2.19 -11.38 -42.88
C ILE A 680 2.03 -12.71 -42.16
N VAL A 681 2.76 -13.75 -42.60
CA VAL A 681 3.07 -14.95 -41.82
C VAL A 681 4.57 -15.21 -41.96
N PRO A 682 5.34 -15.32 -40.86
CA PRO A 682 6.66 -15.92 -40.88
C PRO A 682 6.57 -17.46 -40.71
N LYS A 683 7.39 -18.16 -41.50
CA LYS A 683 7.64 -19.61 -41.50
C LYS A 683 8.61 -20.01 -40.33
N PRO A 684 8.94 -21.30 -40.12
CA PRO A 684 9.05 -21.94 -38.80
C PRO A 684 10.50 -22.06 -38.29
N GLU A 685 10.67 -22.11 -36.98
CA GLU A 685 11.96 -22.45 -36.36
C GLU A 685 11.92 -23.84 -35.72
N SER A 686 13.02 -24.54 -35.97
CA SER A 686 13.36 -25.91 -35.65
C SER A 686 13.70 -26.12 -34.18
N THR A 687 13.24 -27.26 -33.67
CA THR A 687 13.72 -27.97 -32.46
C THR A 687 15.24 -28.04 -32.39
N ASN A 688 15.83 -27.66 -31.25
CA ASN A 688 17.06 -28.30 -30.76
C ASN A 688 17.20 -28.23 -29.23
N GLN A 689 17.88 -29.26 -28.73
CA GLN A 689 17.94 -29.76 -27.36
C GLN A 689 18.83 -28.94 -26.40
N ASN A 690 18.73 -29.32 -25.12
CA ASN A 690 19.65 -29.15 -23.98
C ASN A 690 19.56 -27.87 -23.15
N SER A 691 18.82 -27.96 -22.02
CA SER A 691 19.38 -28.06 -20.66
C SER A 691 18.30 -28.33 -19.63
#